data_AF-A0A0F9K3M8-F1
#
_entry.id   AF-A0A0F9K3M8-F1
#
_cell.length_a   1.000
_cell.length_b   1.000
_cell.length_c   1.000
_cell.angle_alpha   90.00
_cell.angle_beta   90.00
_cell.angle_gamma   90.00
#
_symmetry.space_group_name_H-M   'P 1'
#
loop_
_entity.id
_entity.type
_entity.pdbx_description
1 polymer ?
#
loop_
_entity_poly.entity_id
_entity_poly.type
_entity_poly.pdbx_seq_one_letter_code
_entity_poly.pdbx_strand_id
1 'polypeptide(L)'
;MKREIEESLLEKARIEEKNYNFEEAAELYELAAENFLTKNLLEEAAKTFNQLGLVYSYALETTKASENYINNCKNGIKAYEMAKKLFNQIKYQSNVLECEANIFYINGFLSGSLVESTKSFNNSYELFIKSSKFYEQEDNKEGIARTLSGGLRSLYYPLPYCKTSLEVKEILQKVNQPGDKAWKLSKEIKAFRYLGTSFYFETSSMFWVVYAINFKSNDRFYKYLKNIFLKFNEFFELVGSWDNPRVLGMVYLASGNAYCSYGNHYAKDEKEQGEYIDKGIELIEKALIFAKKAKNSFLIIQMIFWLNWWAFFNRRLKYVQKRIFKDIDELLNLGRVYMDTPSLVYYLTNLLPAFYYANIAQMNMFTTRRRISFAKKGVEYAKKALKNFSNAHMAIKALLMLVYSYSQLTALTTSKEEQEEYSNEMLNSANKAKEIGERFEGGLVRGFSYNSLYRAYKTLADITEDKEKKLKMLLTAAQASKDYMKHTMEFITGNLIWETRLGLLYEEISIIADKSEYLIESKMFFFKVAKESIERGYYHYAAAANEYIARIEDRLGNYSASAEHYEKTFETHKESLKLVKYKPLILRINEKINYAYAWSLIERSKTYHKRENHLQAKESYKKACEILNDLSRYKYEADYFSAWILLEEAEQFSKQEKHALAIKKYETTINTFKNAIQTLNTTFTQSKNEMERERIKKLEKLATVRINHCTARINVEKARILGKEGEHLAAAEKFALAASQFKEVCNIFTIDRKREELEAGYYLCRAWESMEYAENYGDSDRFAEAAVLFIKASKLFSSNKMKS
;
A
#
# COMPACT_ATOMS: atom_id res chain seq x y z
N MET A 1 -53.37 -9.83 -42.47
CA MET A 1 -53.92 -10.52 -41.28
C MET A 1 -53.08 -11.66 -40.68
N LYS A 2 -52.53 -12.65 -41.41
CA LYS A 2 -51.88 -13.82 -40.75
C LYS A 2 -50.63 -13.52 -39.87
N ARG A 3 -49.98 -12.35 -39.96
CA ARG A 3 -48.77 -11.99 -39.18
C ARG A 3 -48.85 -10.68 -38.38
N GLU A 4 -49.95 -9.93 -38.45
CA GLU A 4 -50.01 -8.56 -37.90
C GLU A 4 -49.99 -8.51 -36.37
N ILE A 5 -50.57 -9.52 -35.71
CA ILE A 5 -50.61 -9.59 -34.25
C ILE A 5 -49.21 -9.88 -33.70
N GLU A 6 -48.48 -10.83 -34.30
CA GLU A 6 -47.14 -11.22 -33.87
C GLU A 6 -46.13 -10.08 -34.07
N GLU A 7 -46.15 -9.41 -35.22
CA GLU A 7 -45.26 -8.27 -35.47
C GLU A 7 -45.54 -7.11 -34.50
N SER A 8 -46.82 -6.89 -34.14
CA SER A 8 -47.19 -5.91 -33.10
C SER A 8 -46.65 -6.28 -31.72
N LEU A 9 -46.70 -7.56 -31.34
CA LEU A 9 -46.12 -8.05 -30.09
C LEU A 9 -44.59 -7.91 -30.09
N LEU A 10 -43.91 -8.30 -31.18
CA LEU A 10 -42.47 -8.15 -31.33
C LEU A 10 -42.03 -6.68 -31.25
N GLU A 11 -42.78 -5.77 -31.86
CA GLU A 11 -42.45 -4.34 -31.80
C GLU A 11 -42.58 -3.79 -30.37
N LYS A 12 -43.65 -4.15 -29.66
CA LYS A 12 -43.79 -3.81 -28.22
C LYS A 12 -42.65 -4.41 -27.40
N ALA A 13 -42.28 -5.67 -27.66
CA ALA A 13 -41.18 -6.33 -26.97
C ALA A 13 -39.85 -5.62 -27.19
N ARG A 14 -39.56 -5.17 -28.42
CA ARG A 14 -38.36 -4.38 -28.76
C ARG A 14 -38.36 -3.01 -28.08
N ILE A 15 -39.52 -2.36 -27.92
CA ILE A 15 -39.65 -1.10 -27.18
C ILE A 15 -39.31 -1.33 -25.71
N GLU A 16 -39.85 -2.37 -25.08
CA GLU A 16 -39.54 -2.72 -23.69
C GLU A 16 -38.06 -3.12 -23.52
N GLU A 17 -37.47 -3.87 -24.47
CA GLU A 17 -36.05 -4.19 -24.49
C GLU A 17 -35.18 -2.91 -24.54
N LYS A 18 -35.57 -1.94 -25.38
CA LYS A 18 -34.88 -0.63 -25.50
C LYS A 18 -35.02 0.21 -24.22
N ASN A 19 -36.09 0.03 -23.47
CA ASN A 19 -36.33 0.66 -22.18
C ASN A 19 -35.73 -0.10 -20.99
N TYR A 20 -35.04 -1.23 -21.25
CA TYR A 20 -34.43 -2.10 -20.24
C TYR A 20 -35.45 -2.75 -19.28
N ASN A 21 -36.68 -2.95 -19.75
CA ASN A 21 -37.77 -3.64 -19.08
C ASN A 21 -37.80 -5.09 -19.57
N PHE A 22 -36.76 -5.85 -19.21
CA PHE A 22 -36.52 -7.17 -19.80
C PHE A 22 -37.53 -8.24 -19.35
N GLU A 23 -38.12 -8.12 -18.17
CA GLU A 23 -39.15 -9.07 -17.71
C GLU A 23 -40.43 -8.90 -18.56
N GLU A 24 -40.86 -7.65 -18.77
CA GLU A 24 -42.01 -7.31 -19.62
C GLU A 24 -41.75 -7.65 -21.10
N ALA A 25 -40.54 -7.38 -21.60
CA ALA A 25 -40.15 -7.78 -22.95
C ALA A 25 -40.19 -9.31 -23.13
N ALA A 26 -39.79 -10.07 -22.11
CA ALA A 26 -39.81 -11.53 -22.15
C ALA A 26 -41.23 -12.07 -22.29
N GLU A 27 -42.19 -11.56 -21.51
CA GLU A 27 -43.61 -11.95 -21.63
C GLU A 27 -44.16 -11.72 -23.04
N LEU A 28 -43.83 -10.57 -23.66
CA LEU A 28 -44.26 -10.24 -25.01
C LEU A 28 -43.62 -11.13 -26.09
N TYR A 29 -42.33 -11.44 -25.95
CA TYR A 29 -41.63 -12.37 -26.84
C TYR A 29 -42.17 -13.81 -26.70
N GLU A 30 -42.52 -14.25 -25.49
CA GLU A 30 -43.12 -15.56 -25.23
C GLU A 30 -44.47 -15.69 -25.95
N LEU A 31 -45.37 -14.72 -25.78
CA LEU A 31 -46.65 -14.69 -26.48
C LEU A 31 -46.49 -14.67 -28.01
N ALA A 32 -45.54 -13.89 -28.53
CA ALA A 32 -45.26 -13.87 -29.96
C ALA A 32 -44.74 -15.22 -30.47
N ALA A 33 -43.83 -15.86 -29.74
CA ALA A 33 -43.25 -17.16 -30.10
C ALA A 33 -44.29 -18.27 -30.10
N GLU A 34 -45.17 -18.31 -29.10
CA GLU A 34 -46.28 -19.26 -29.03
C GLU A 34 -47.25 -19.09 -30.19
N ASN A 35 -47.62 -17.84 -30.53
CA ASN A 35 -48.50 -17.55 -31.66
C ASN A 35 -47.90 -18.01 -33.00
N PHE A 36 -46.59 -17.76 -33.24
CA PHE A 36 -45.91 -18.29 -34.43
C PHE A 36 -45.95 -19.82 -34.46
N LEU A 37 -45.74 -20.47 -33.31
CA LEU A 37 -45.77 -21.93 -33.20
C LEU A 37 -47.17 -22.50 -33.50
N THR A 38 -48.24 -21.91 -32.96
CA THR A 38 -49.63 -22.31 -33.27
C THR A 38 -49.95 -22.17 -34.75
N LYS A 39 -49.34 -21.19 -35.43
CA LYS A 39 -49.48 -20.97 -36.87
C LYS A 39 -48.52 -21.82 -37.71
N ASN A 40 -47.75 -22.72 -37.09
CA ASN A 40 -46.74 -23.57 -37.73
C ASN A 40 -45.64 -22.78 -38.48
N LEU A 41 -45.34 -21.57 -38.02
CA LEU A 41 -44.24 -20.72 -38.51
C LEU A 41 -42.97 -21.02 -37.71
N LEU A 42 -42.37 -22.17 -37.98
CA LEU A 42 -41.32 -22.75 -37.14
C LEU A 42 -40.04 -21.91 -37.08
N GLU A 43 -39.66 -21.25 -38.18
CA GLU A 43 -38.44 -20.43 -38.23
C GLU A 43 -38.60 -19.14 -37.39
N GLU A 44 -39.72 -18.44 -37.56
CA GLU A 44 -40.04 -17.24 -36.77
C GLU A 44 -40.21 -17.58 -35.29
N ALA A 45 -40.87 -18.70 -34.97
CA ALA A 45 -40.95 -19.20 -33.60
C ALA A 45 -39.56 -19.48 -33.01
N ALA A 46 -38.67 -20.17 -33.75
CA ALA A 46 -37.31 -20.48 -33.31
C ALA A 46 -36.49 -19.21 -33.02
N LYS A 47 -36.53 -18.24 -33.94
CA LYS A 47 -35.85 -16.95 -33.77
C LYS A 47 -36.40 -16.18 -32.57
N THR A 48 -37.71 -16.20 -32.37
CA THR A 48 -38.36 -15.49 -31.26
C THR A 48 -38.04 -16.14 -29.91
N PHE A 49 -38.08 -17.48 -29.80
CA PHE A 49 -37.64 -18.19 -28.59
C PHE A 49 -36.15 -17.97 -28.29
N ASN A 50 -35.30 -17.86 -29.32
CA ASN A 50 -33.88 -17.55 -29.13
C ASN A 50 -33.68 -16.13 -28.58
N GLN A 51 -34.44 -15.15 -29.09
CA GLN A 51 -34.43 -13.79 -28.56
C GLN A 51 -35.00 -13.73 -27.14
N LEU A 52 -36.06 -14.48 -26.85
CA LEU A 52 -36.61 -14.63 -25.50
C LEU A 52 -35.56 -15.12 -24.50
N GLY A 53 -34.80 -16.15 -24.86
CA GLY A 53 -33.69 -16.65 -24.05
C GLY A 53 -32.61 -15.58 -23.80
N LEU A 54 -32.34 -14.73 -24.81
CA LEU A 54 -31.38 -13.63 -24.68
C LEU A 54 -31.89 -12.53 -23.73
N VAL A 55 -33.18 -12.19 -23.84
CA VAL A 55 -33.84 -11.21 -22.97
C VAL A 55 -33.85 -11.69 -21.52
N TYR A 56 -34.18 -12.95 -21.26
CA TYR A 56 -34.05 -13.54 -19.92
C TYR A 56 -32.61 -13.47 -19.39
N SER A 57 -31.61 -13.70 -20.25
CA SER A 57 -30.20 -13.52 -19.86
C SER A 57 -29.86 -12.07 -19.49
N TYR A 58 -30.52 -11.06 -20.08
CA TYR A 58 -30.34 -9.66 -19.68
C TYR A 58 -31.17 -9.29 -18.44
N ALA A 59 -32.31 -9.91 -18.23
CA ALA A 59 -33.11 -9.74 -17.02
C ALA A 59 -32.33 -10.13 -15.75
N LEU A 60 -31.36 -11.06 -15.87
CA LEU A 60 -30.40 -11.38 -14.80
C LEU A 60 -29.59 -10.16 -14.31
N GLU A 61 -29.35 -9.21 -15.20
CA GLU A 61 -28.55 -8.01 -14.93
C GLU A 61 -29.39 -6.89 -14.30
N THR A 62 -30.73 -6.90 -14.48
CA THR A 62 -31.63 -5.82 -14.04
C THR A 62 -32.54 -6.21 -12.88
N THR A 63 -32.64 -7.50 -12.57
CA THR A 63 -33.52 -7.99 -11.50
C THR A 63 -33.08 -7.49 -10.12
N LYS A 64 -34.06 -7.36 -9.21
CA LYS A 64 -33.89 -6.85 -7.84
C LYS A 64 -34.16 -7.90 -6.76
N ALA A 65 -34.61 -9.09 -7.16
CA ALA A 65 -34.93 -10.19 -6.24
C ALA A 65 -34.16 -11.45 -6.63
N SER A 66 -33.65 -12.18 -5.64
CA SER A 66 -32.91 -13.44 -5.85
C SER A 66 -33.78 -14.53 -6.48
N GLU A 67 -35.06 -14.61 -6.11
CA GLU A 67 -36.03 -15.55 -6.71
C GLU A 67 -36.20 -15.28 -8.21
N ASN A 68 -36.40 -14.01 -8.60
CA ASN A 68 -36.49 -13.62 -10.00
C ASN A 68 -35.19 -13.94 -10.75
N TYR A 69 -34.02 -13.77 -10.13
CA TYR A 69 -32.75 -14.16 -10.76
C TYR A 69 -32.72 -15.66 -11.14
N ILE A 70 -33.09 -16.54 -10.22
CA ILE A 70 -33.12 -17.99 -10.48
C ILE A 70 -34.20 -18.34 -11.51
N ASN A 71 -35.38 -17.72 -11.41
CA ASN A 71 -36.49 -17.95 -12.34
C ASN A 71 -36.14 -17.49 -13.76
N ASN A 72 -35.51 -16.32 -13.91
CA ASN A 72 -35.04 -15.82 -15.19
C ASN A 72 -33.98 -16.75 -15.81
N CYS A 73 -33.09 -17.33 -15.01
CA CYS A 73 -32.17 -18.37 -15.51
C CYS A 73 -32.92 -19.60 -16.04
N LYS A 74 -33.87 -20.13 -15.26
CA LYS A 74 -34.66 -21.31 -15.65
C LYS A 74 -35.50 -21.06 -16.90
N ASN A 75 -36.15 -19.91 -16.98
CA ASN A 75 -36.98 -19.54 -18.13
C ASN A 75 -36.13 -19.27 -19.37
N GLY A 76 -34.96 -18.64 -19.21
CA GLY A 76 -34.00 -18.49 -20.29
C GLY A 76 -33.53 -19.83 -20.86
N ILE A 77 -33.21 -20.81 -20.00
CA ILE A 77 -32.85 -22.17 -20.44
C ILE A 77 -34.00 -22.81 -21.21
N LYS A 78 -35.23 -22.78 -20.68
CA LYS A 78 -36.41 -23.33 -21.37
C LYS A 78 -36.62 -22.70 -22.75
N ALA A 79 -36.49 -21.37 -22.84
CA ALA A 79 -36.62 -20.66 -24.12
C ALA A 79 -35.56 -21.11 -25.12
N TYR A 80 -34.30 -21.25 -24.71
CA TYR A 80 -33.24 -21.75 -25.58
C TYR A 80 -33.42 -23.24 -25.94
N GLU A 81 -33.93 -24.08 -25.04
CA GLU A 81 -34.24 -25.49 -25.34
C GLU A 81 -35.32 -25.59 -26.43
N MET A 82 -36.36 -24.75 -26.33
CA MET A 82 -37.41 -24.68 -27.34
C MET A 82 -36.87 -24.18 -28.68
N ALA A 83 -36.08 -23.09 -28.67
CA ALA A 83 -35.41 -22.58 -29.87
C ALA A 83 -34.51 -23.64 -30.51
N LYS A 84 -33.68 -24.33 -29.72
CA LYS A 84 -32.80 -25.43 -30.16
C LYS A 84 -33.60 -26.53 -30.85
N LYS A 85 -34.72 -26.97 -30.26
CA LYS A 85 -35.60 -28.00 -30.83
C LYS A 85 -36.14 -27.58 -32.19
N LEU A 86 -36.62 -26.35 -32.32
CA LEU A 86 -37.19 -25.82 -33.56
C LEU A 86 -36.11 -25.61 -34.64
N PHE A 87 -34.97 -25.03 -34.30
CA PHE A 87 -33.84 -24.90 -35.24
C PHE A 87 -33.35 -26.25 -35.77
N ASN A 88 -33.36 -27.29 -34.91
CA ASN A 88 -33.01 -28.63 -35.33
C ASN A 88 -34.02 -29.21 -36.34
N GLN A 89 -35.32 -28.95 -36.17
CA GLN A 89 -36.36 -29.37 -37.11
C GLN A 89 -36.18 -28.75 -38.50
N ILE A 90 -35.77 -27.47 -38.55
CA ILE A 90 -35.52 -26.74 -39.81
C ILE A 90 -34.06 -26.84 -40.29
N LYS A 91 -33.24 -27.69 -39.63
CA LYS A 91 -31.83 -27.99 -39.99
C LYS A 91 -30.85 -26.81 -39.93
N TYR A 92 -31.07 -25.84 -39.04
CA TYR A 92 -30.17 -24.69 -38.85
C TYR A 92 -29.10 -25.01 -37.79
N GLN A 93 -28.06 -25.74 -38.20
CA GLN A 93 -27.07 -26.32 -37.29
C GLN A 93 -26.28 -25.25 -36.49
N SER A 94 -25.96 -24.11 -37.10
CA SER A 94 -25.28 -22.99 -36.46
C SER A 94 -26.07 -22.45 -35.26
N ASN A 95 -27.37 -22.24 -35.44
CA ASN A 95 -28.29 -21.81 -34.38
C ASN A 95 -28.51 -22.87 -33.29
N VAL A 96 -28.59 -24.15 -33.64
CA VAL A 96 -28.71 -25.25 -32.65
C VAL A 96 -27.55 -25.21 -31.66
N LEU A 97 -26.32 -25.07 -32.17
CA LEU A 97 -25.12 -24.96 -31.35
C LEU A 97 -25.10 -23.67 -30.53
N GLU A 98 -25.59 -22.57 -31.09
CA GLU A 98 -25.66 -21.28 -30.40
C GLU A 98 -26.65 -21.31 -29.22
N CYS A 99 -27.84 -21.89 -29.39
CA CYS A 99 -28.80 -22.07 -28.30
C CYS A 99 -28.20 -22.97 -27.21
N GLU A 100 -27.54 -24.06 -27.60
CA GLU A 100 -26.86 -24.95 -26.65
C GLU A 100 -25.73 -24.24 -25.88
N ALA A 101 -24.93 -23.41 -26.56
CA ALA A 101 -23.91 -22.59 -25.94
C ALA A 101 -24.50 -21.63 -24.89
N ASN A 102 -25.65 -21.01 -25.18
CA ASN A 102 -26.32 -20.11 -24.23
C ASN A 102 -26.95 -20.85 -23.04
N ILE A 103 -27.47 -22.07 -23.24
CA ILE A 103 -27.93 -22.92 -22.13
C ILE A 103 -26.78 -23.19 -21.16
N PHE A 104 -25.62 -23.60 -21.67
CA PHE A 104 -24.43 -23.81 -20.84
C PHE A 104 -23.95 -22.51 -20.16
N TYR A 105 -24.03 -21.37 -20.85
CA TYR A 105 -23.71 -20.07 -20.25
C TYR A 105 -24.60 -19.76 -19.04
N ILE A 106 -25.92 -19.93 -19.18
CA ILE A 106 -26.86 -19.68 -18.07
C ILE A 106 -26.68 -20.69 -16.94
N ASN A 107 -26.46 -21.97 -17.27
CA ASN A 107 -26.17 -23.02 -16.29
C ASN A 107 -24.91 -22.70 -15.45
N GLY A 108 -23.95 -21.97 -16.01
CA GLY A 108 -22.79 -21.47 -15.26
C GLY A 108 -23.16 -20.63 -14.05
N PHE A 109 -24.28 -19.88 -14.11
CA PHE A 109 -24.78 -19.07 -12.99
C PHE A 109 -25.66 -19.83 -12.00
N LEU A 110 -26.28 -20.94 -12.42
CA LEU A 110 -27.10 -21.81 -11.58
C LEU A 110 -26.30 -22.90 -10.87
N SER A 111 -25.04 -23.10 -11.26
CA SER A 111 -24.18 -24.15 -10.71
C SER A 111 -23.98 -23.99 -9.20
N GLY A 112 -24.11 -25.09 -8.45
CA GLY A 112 -23.91 -25.10 -7.00
C GLY A 112 -22.44 -25.01 -6.58
N SER A 113 -21.51 -25.15 -7.52
CA SER A 113 -20.07 -25.10 -7.27
C SER A 113 -19.30 -24.34 -8.34
N LEU A 114 -18.12 -23.81 -7.98
CA LEU A 114 -17.20 -23.17 -8.93
C LEU A 114 -16.72 -24.11 -10.04
N VAL A 115 -16.55 -25.40 -9.73
CA VAL A 115 -16.05 -26.39 -10.70
C VAL A 115 -17.08 -26.62 -11.80
N GLU A 116 -18.34 -26.81 -11.44
CA GLU A 116 -19.45 -26.96 -12.39
C GLU A 116 -19.70 -25.67 -13.17
N SER A 117 -19.61 -24.52 -12.50
CA SER A 117 -19.73 -23.21 -13.13
C SER A 117 -18.66 -23.02 -14.21
N THR A 118 -17.39 -23.30 -13.87
CA THR A 118 -16.25 -23.23 -14.79
C THR A 118 -16.41 -24.17 -15.97
N LYS A 119 -16.82 -25.42 -15.71
CA LYS A 119 -17.06 -26.43 -16.76
C LYS A 119 -18.16 -25.96 -17.72
N SER A 120 -19.26 -25.43 -17.18
CA SER A 120 -20.38 -24.93 -17.98
C SER A 120 -19.97 -23.76 -18.87
N PHE A 121 -19.22 -22.79 -18.33
CA PHE A 121 -18.70 -21.67 -19.12
C PHE A 121 -17.71 -22.12 -20.21
N ASN A 122 -16.83 -23.08 -19.91
CA ASN A 122 -15.92 -23.64 -20.91
C ASN A 122 -16.68 -24.37 -22.03
N ASN A 123 -17.68 -25.19 -21.70
CA ASN A 123 -18.53 -25.85 -22.69
C ASN A 123 -19.26 -24.83 -23.58
N SER A 124 -19.78 -23.76 -22.96
CA SER A 124 -20.40 -22.65 -23.68
C SER A 124 -19.44 -22.01 -24.68
N TYR A 125 -18.20 -21.73 -24.27
CA TYR A 125 -17.17 -21.19 -25.17
C TYR A 125 -16.90 -22.12 -26.36
N GLU A 126 -16.64 -23.41 -26.12
CA GLU A 126 -16.31 -24.35 -27.21
C GLU A 126 -17.46 -24.48 -28.22
N LEU A 127 -18.71 -24.45 -27.76
CA LEU A 127 -19.89 -24.46 -28.62
C LEU A 127 -20.06 -23.17 -29.42
N PHE A 128 -19.79 -22.00 -28.83
CA PHE A 128 -19.77 -20.73 -29.55
C PHE A 128 -18.72 -20.72 -30.66
N ILE A 129 -17.50 -21.21 -30.38
CA ILE A 129 -16.44 -21.33 -31.40
C ILE A 129 -16.82 -22.34 -32.49
N LYS A 130 -17.48 -23.44 -32.14
CA LYS A 130 -17.98 -24.39 -33.13
C LYS A 130 -19.06 -23.76 -34.00
N SER A 131 -20.02 -23.05 -33.40
CA SER A 131 -21.09 -22.34 -34.11
C SER A 131 -20.54 -21.26 -35.05
N SER A 132 -19.51 -20.51 -34.64
CA SER A 132 -18.89 -19.48 -35.49
C SER A 132 -18.31 -20.07 -36.78
N LYS A 133 -17.76 -21.30 -36.74
CA LYS A 133 -17.24 -21.99 -37.93
C LYS A 133 -18.35 -22.39 -38.91
N PHE A 134 -19.55 -22.70 -38.43
CA PHE A 134 -20.69 -22.94 -39.32
C PHE A 134 -21.15 -21.62 -39.96
N TYR A 135 -21.25 -20.53 -39.19
CA TYR A 135 -21.57 -19.22 -39.77
C TYR A 135 -20.52 -18.73 -40.77
N GLU A 136 -19.24 -19.12 -40.61
CA GLU A 136 -18.20 -18.89 -41.62
C GLU A 136 -18.48 -19.62 -42.94
N GLN A 137 -18.99 -20.85 -42.88
CA GLN A 137 -19.39 -21.61 -44.08
C GLN A 137 -20.64 -21.03 -44.74
N GLU A 138 -21.50 -20.37 -43.96
CA GLU A 138 -22.72 -19.70 -44.41
C GLU A 138 -22.49 -18.24 -44.87
N ASP A 139 -21.25 -17.74 -44.83
CA ASP A 139 -20.87 -16.32 -45.04
C ASP A 139 -21.68 -15.32 -44.18
N ASN A 140 -22.13 -15.77 -43.00
CA ASN A 140 -22.94 -14.96 -42.09
C ASN A 140 -22.06 -14.18 -41.11
N LYS A 141 -21.54 -13.04 -41.57
CA LYS A 141 -20.65 -12.16 -40.78
C LYS A 141 -21.21 -11.74 -39.42
N GLU A 142 -22.51 -11.48 -39.34
CA GLU A 142 -23.16 -11.11 -38.08
C GLU A 142 -23.19 -12.30 -37.11
N GLY A 143 -23.55 -13.49 -37.59
CA GLY A 143 -23.51 -14.73 -36.81
C GLY A 143 -22.12 -15.03 -36.25
N ILE A 144 -21.08 -14.81 -37.06
CA ILE A 144 -19.67 -14.94 -36.61
C ILE A 144 -19.36 -13.92 -35.51
N ALA A 145 -19.64 -12.63 -35.74
CA ALA A 145 -19.37 -11.58 -34.75
C ALA A 145 -20.11 -11.81 -33.41
N ARG A 146 -21.37 -12.25 -33.48
CA ARG A 146 -22.21 -12.56 -32.33
C ARG A 146 -21.69 -13.75 -31.53
N THR A 147 -21.39 -14.86 -32.20
CA THR A 147 -20.91 -16.09 -31.54
C THR A 147 -19.52 -15.92 -30.94
N LEU A 148 -18.59 -15.24 -31.63
CA LEU A 148 -17.28 -14.93 -31.06
C LEU A 148 -17.41 -14.03 -29.82
N SER A 149 -18.28 -13.01 -29.85
CA SER A 149 -18.58 -12.16 -28.69
C SER A 149 -19.19 -12.97 -27.53
N GLY A 150 -20.08 -13.92 -27.84
CA GLY A 150 -20.64 -14.86 -26.88
C GLY A 150 -19.57 -15.74 -26.23
N GLY A 151 -18.62 -16.26 -27.02
CA GLY A 151 -17.49 -17.03 -26.52
C GLY A 151 -16.60 -16.22 -25.56
N LEU A 152 -16.27 -14.98 -25.90
CA LEU A 152 -15.49 -14.09 -25.03
C LEU A 152 -16.20 -13.82 -23.70
N ARG A 153 -17.52 -13.59 -23.75
CA ARG A 153 -18.36 -13.45 -22.55
C ARG A 153 -18.30 -14.69 -21.68
N SER A 154 -18.40 -15.88 -22.28
CA SER A 154 -18.32 -17.15 -21.53
C SER A 154 -16.96 -17.36 -20.87
N LEU A 155 -15.85 -16.97 -21.49
CA LEU A 155 -14.51 -17.08 -20.91
C LEU A 155 -14.21 -16.08 -19.79
N TYR A 156 -14.92 -14.95 -19.74
CA TYR A 156 -14.69 -13.93 -18.72
C TYR A 156 -15.00 -14.41 -17.30
N TYR A 157 -16.10 -15.15 -17.13
CA TYR A 157 -16.58 -15.59 -15.81
C TYR A 157 -15.72 -16.67 -15.12
N PRO A 158 -15.12 -17.65 -15.83
CA PRO A 158 -14.22 -18.62 -15.19
C PRO A 158 -12.86 -18.04 -14.81
N LEU A 159 -12.42 -16.90 -15.39
CA LEU A 159 -11.12 -16.30 -15.07
C LEU A 159 -10.90 -16.10 -13.55
N PRO A 160 -11.79 -15.42 -12.82
CA PRO A 160 -11.75 -15.30 -11.36
C PRO A 160 -11.54 -16.61 -10.58
N TYR A 161 -11.87 -17.76 -11.18
CA TYR A 161 -11.84 -19.08 -10.54
C TYR A 161 -10.55 -19.85 -10.79
N CYS A 162 -9.65 -19.35 -11.65
CA CYS A 162 -8.38 -20.01 -11.95
C CYS A 162 -7.54 -20.22 -10.69
N LYS A 163 -6.95 -21.41 -10.59
CA LYS A 163 -6.13 -21.89 -9.47
C LYS A 163 -4.63 -21.86 -9.76
N THR A 164 -4.24 -21.77 -11.03
CA THR A 164 -2.84 -21.76 -11.47
C THR A 164 -2.60 -20.73 -12.56
N SER A 165 -1.35 -20.34 -12.76
CA SER A 165 -0.96 -19.47 -13.89
C SER A 165 -1.16 -20.12 -15.26
N LEU A 166 -1.10 -21.45 -15.35
CA LEU A 166 -1.34 -22.18 -16.59
C LEU A 166 -2.78 -22.02 -17.07
N GLU A 167 -3.76 -22.21 -16.18
CA GLU A 167 -5.18 -22.02 -16.49
C GLU A 167 -5.47 -20.59 -17.00
N VAL A 168 -4.83 -19.58 -16.41
CA VAL A 168 -4.95 -18.19 -16.85
C VAL A 168 -4.36 -17.99 -18.25
N LYS A 169 -3.20 -18.59 -18.55
CA LYS A 169 -2.57 -18.54 -19.88
C LYS A 169 -3.40 -19.24 -20.95
N GLU A 170 -4.01 -20.36 -20.62
CA GLU A 170 -4.90 -21.10 -21.53
C GLU A 170 -6.12 -20.25 -21.91
N ILE A 171 -6.77 -19.60 -20.93
CA ILE A 171 -7.89 -18.70 -21.23
C ILE A 171 -7.41 -17.50 -22.06
N LEU A 172 -6.24 -16.93 -21.74
CA LEU A 172 -5.67 -15.83 -22.51
C LEU A 172 -5.49 -16.17 -24.00
N GLN A 173 -4.98 -17.36 -24.31
CA GLN A 173 -4.82 -17.82 -25.69
C GLN A 173 -6.17 -17.89 -26.40
N LYS A 174 -7.21 -18.34 -25.69
CA LYS A 174 -8.59 -18.43 -26.18
C LYS A 174 -9.29 -17.06 -26.32
N VAL A 175 -8.82 -16.02 -25.64
CA VAL A 175 -9.40 -14.65 -25.73
C VAL A 175 -8.85 -13.87 -26.93
N ASN A 176 -7.53 -13.91 -27.17
CA ASN A 176 -6.87 -12.97 -28.09
C ASN A 176 -7.34 -13.07 -29.55
N GLN A 177 -7.33 -14.27 -30.13
CA GLN A 177 -7.66 -14.46 -31.55
C GLN A 177 -9.17 -14.24 -31.83
N PRO A 178 -10.10 -14.84 -31.06
CA PRO A 178 -11.53 -14.54 -31.19
C PRO A 178 -11.86 -13.07 -30.94
N GLY A 179 -11.19 -12.42 -29.98
CA GLY A 179 -11.35 -11.00 -29.66
C GLY A 179 -11.06 -10.08 -30.84
N ASP A 180 -9.88 -10.21 -31.43
CA ASP A 180 -9.48 -9.40 -32.58
C ASP A 180 -10.36 -9.66 -33.81
N LYS A 181 -10.73 -10.93 -34.06
CA LYS A 181 -11.64 -11.30 -35.15
C LYS A 181 -13.05 -10.71 -34.94
N ALA A 182 -13.60 -10.83 -33.74
CA ALA A 182 -14.90 -10.26 -33.38
C ALA A 182 -14.91 -8.73 -33.54
N TRP A 183 -13.85 -8.05 -33.08
CA TRP A 183 -13.68 -6.61 -33.23
C TRP A 183 -13.71 -6.18 -34.70
N LYS A 184 -12.86 -6.80 -35.53
CA LYS A 184 -12.73 -6.47 -36.96
C LYS A 184 -14.03 -6.69 -37.73
N LEU A 185 -14.66 -7.86 -37.54
CA LEU A 185 -15.93 -8.18 -38.20
C LEU A 185 -17.06 -7.26 -37.75
N SER A 186 -17.19 -7.03 -36.43
CA SER A 186 -18.24 -6.15 -35.90
C SER A 186 -18.11 -4.72 -36.43
N LYS A 187 -16.87 -4.25 -36.62
CA LYS A 187 -16.57 -2.96 -37.24
C LYS A 187 -17.02 -2.92 -38.70
N GLU A 188 -16.63 -3.93 -39.49
CA GLU A 188 -16.95 -4.02 -40.92
C GLU A 188 -18.47 -3.96 -41.17
N ILE A 189 -19.25 -4.71 -40.39
CA ILE A 189 -20.71 -4.79 -40.55
C ILE A 189 -21.47 -3.73 -39.72
N LYS A 190 -20.77 -2.82 -39.04
CA LYS A 190 -21.34 -1.79 -38.15
C LYS A 190 -22.25 -2.37 -37.03
N ALA A 191 -21.96 -3.57 -36.55
CA ALA A 191 -22.67 -4.17 -35.43
C ALA A 191 -22.13 -3.67 -34.07
N PHE A 192 -22.43 -2.41 -33.75
CA PHE A 192 -21.85 -1.70 -32.60
C PHE A 192 -22.07 -2.39 -31.24
N ARG A 193 -23.16 -3.14 -31.09
CA ARG A 193 -23.40 -3.97 -29.90
C ARG A 193 -22.29 -5.00 -29.69
N TYR A 194 -21.94 -5.75 -30.73
CA TYR A 194 -20.90 -6.79 -30.67
C TYR A 194 -19.51 -6.16 -30.63
N LEU A 195 -19.32 -5.03 -31.30
CA LEU A 195 -18.08 -4.25 -31.22
C LEU A 195 -17.77 -3.84 -29.77
N GLY A 196 -18.72 -3.22 -29.07
CA GLY A 196 -18.50 -2.80 -27.68
C GLY A 196 -18.44 -3.96 -26.69
N THR A 197 -19.23 -5.02 -26.92
CA THR A 197 -19.23 -6.22 -26.07
C THR A 197 -17.92 -6.98 -26.16
N SER A 198 -17.42 -7.24 -27.37
CA SER A 198 -16.12 -7.91 -27.58
C SER A 198 -14.98 -7.09 -26.98
N PHE A 199 -14.95 -5.77 -27.20
CA PHE A 199 -13.98 -4.86 -26.58
C PHE A 199 -13.97 -4.96 -25.06
N TYR A 200 -15.14 -4.90 -24.41
CA TYR A 200 -15.24 -4.98 -22.96
C TYR A 200 -14.71 -6.30 -22.41
N PHE A 201 -15.15 -7.44 -22.97
CA PHE A 201 -14.75 -8.75 -22.46
C PHE A 201 -13.29 -9.08 -22.77
N GLU A 202 -12.77 -8.70 -23.94
CA GLU A 202 -11.34 -8.80 -24.25
C GLU A 202 -10.51 -8.00 -23.24
N THR A 203 -10.84 -6.71 -23.06
CA THR A 203 -10.13 -5.79 -22.16
C THR A 203 -10.19 -6.23 -20.70
N SER A 204 -11.38 -6.60 -20.22
CA SER A 204 -11.57 -7.01 -18.83
C SER A 204 -10.91 -8.35 -18.54
N SER A 205 -10.92 -9.30 -19.49
CA SER A 205 -10.21 -10.57 -19.36
C SER A 205 -8.70 -10.35 -19.24
N MET A 206 -8.14 -9.46 -20.08
CA MET A 206 -6.73 -9.11 -20.03
C MET A 206 -6.30 -8.45 -18.73
N PHE A 207 -7.17 -7.65 -18.12
CA PHE A 207 -6.91 -7.09 -16.79
C PHE A 207 -6.75 -8.18 -15.71
N TRP A 208 -7.58 -9.23 -15.74
CA TRP A 208 -7.45 -10.37 -14.83
C TRP A 208 -6.16 -11.17 -15.05
N VAL A 209 -5.71 -11.26 -16.30
CA VAL A 209 -4.45 -11.93 -16.64
C VAL A 209 -3.25 -11.21 -16.03
N VAL A 210 -3.22 -9.88 -16.06
CA VAL A 210 -2.18 -9.05 -15.40
C VAL A 210 -2.15 -9.27 -13.89
N TYR A 211 -3.31 -9.55 -13.32
CA TYR A 211 -3.43 -9.86 -11.91
C TYR A 211 -2.66 -11.14 -11.52
N ALA A 212 -2.60 -12.14 -12.42
CA ALA A 212 -2.12 -13.49 -12.12
C ALA A 212 -0.80 -13.90 -12.80
N ILE A 213 -0.32 -13.17 -13.81
CA ILE A 213 0.92 -13.50 -14.54
C ILE A 213 1.99 -12.42 -14.30
N ASN A 214 3.25 -12.85 -14.20
CA ASN A 214 4.37 -11.93 -14.12
C ASN A 214 4.65 -11.28 -15.49
N PHE A 215 4.35 -10.00 -15.64
CA PHE A 215 4.71 -9.23 -16.83
C PHE A 215 5.99 -8.40 -16.66
N LYS A 216 6.70 -8.52 -15.53
CA LYS A 216 7.87 -7.68 -15.22
C LYS A 216 8.89 -7.83 -16.37
N SER A 217 9.25 -6.71 -17.01
CA SER A 217 10.08 -6.57 -18.23
C SER A 217 9.41 -6.79 -19.61
N ASN A 218 8.08 -6.91 -19.70
CA ASN A 218 7.41 -7.19 -20.97
C ASN A 218 6.66 -5.97 -21.57
N ASP A 219 7.23 -5.39 -22.64
CA ASP A 219 6.60 -4.35 -23.48
C ASP A 219 5.20 -4.73 -24.00
N ARG A 220 4.85 -6.02 -23.98
CA ARG A 220 3.55 -6.51 -24.47
C ARG A 220 2.38 -5.89 -23.72
N PHE A 221 2.44 -5.76 -22.38
CA PHE A 221 1.30 -5.19 -21.63
C PHE A 221 1.18 -3.68 -21.87
N TYR A 222 2.30 -2.97 -21.98
CA TYR A 222 2.32 -1.57 -22.41
C TYR A 222 1.68 -1.39 -23.80
N LYS A 223 2.14 -2.16 -24.80
CA LYS A 223 1.59 -2.15 -26.17
C LYS A 223 0.09 -2.47 -26.17
N TYR A 224 -0.32 -3.41 -25.32
CA TYR A 224 -1.72 -3.79 -25.18
C TYR A 224 -2.58 -2.64 -24.64
N LEU A 225 -2.17 -1.95 -23.56
CA LEU A 225 -2.90 -0.79 -23.03
C LEU A 225 -2.99 0.35 -24.06
N LYS A 226 -1.90 0.59 -24.82
CA LYS A 226 -1.93 1.56 -25.92
C LYS A 226 -2.92 1.16 -27.02
N ASN A 227 -2.99 -0.12 -27.36
CA ASN A 227 -3.97 -0.63 -28.33
C ASN A 227 -5.41 -0.46 -27.82
N ILE A 228 -5.67 -0.63 -26.52
CA ILE A 228 -6.99 -0.35 -25.94
C ILE A 228 -7.38 1.12 -26.14
N PHE A 229 -6.45 2.06 -25.95
CA PHE A 229 -6.75 3.48 -26.17
C PHE A 229 -7.08 3.79 -27.62
N LEU A 230 -6.38 3.16 -28.57
CA LEU A 230 -6.69 3.28 -30.00
C LEU A 230 -8.07 2.70 -30.31
N LYS A 231 -8.35 1.46 -29.87
CA LYS A 231 -9.66 0.83 -30.04
C LYS A 231 -10.79 1.66 -29.40
N PHE A 232 -10.55 2.26 -28.23
CA PHE A 232 -11.54 3.14 -27.58
C PHE A 232 -11.84 4.37 -28.41
N ASN A 233 -10.82 5.09 -28.90
CA ASN A 233 -11.03 6.26 -29.75
C ASN A 233 -11.74 5.87 -31.06
N GLU A 234 -11.28 4.79 -31.71
CA GLU A 234 -11.90 4.24 -32.91
C GLU A 234 -13.38 3.86 -32.67
N PHE A 235 -13.70 3.26 -31.52
CA PHE A 235 -15.09 2.95 -31.15
C PHE A 235 -15.97 4.21 -31.20
N PHE A 236 -15.55 5.29 -30.54
CA PHE A 236 -16.34 6.53 -30.46
C PHE A 236 -16.44 7.28 -31.79
N GLU A 237 -15.41 7.21 -32.63
CA GLU A 237 -15.47 7.72 -34.01
C GLU A 237 -16.49 6.96 -34.85
N LEU A 238 -16.56 5.64 -34.70
CA LEU A 238 -17.48 4.79 -35.46
C LEU A 238 -18.93 4.88 -35.00
N VAL A 239 -19.18 4.92 -33.68
CA VAL A 239 -20.55 4.84 -33.15
C VAL A 239 -21.32 6.16 -33.27
N GLY A 240 -20.64 7.30 -33.36
CA GLY A 240 -21.27 8.61 -33.53
C GLY A 240 -22.37 8.88 -32.49
N SER A 241 -23.61 9.03 -32.96
CA SER A 241 -24.80 9.31 -32.12
C SER A 241 -25.48 8.06 -31.53
N TRP A 242 -24.88 6.87 -31.64
CA TRP A 242 -25.47 5.64 -31.12
C TRP A 242 -25.48 5.61 -29.58
N ASP A 243 -26.67 5.62 -28.99
CA ASP A 243 -26.89 5.70 -27.54
C ASP A 243 -27.49 4.39 -27.00
N ASN A 244 -26.67 3.34 -26.85
CA ASN A 244 -27.03 2.17 -26.06
C ASN A 244 -26.32 2.21 -24.70
N PRO A 245 -26.99 2.72 -23.65
CA PRO A 245 -26.46 2.82 -22.29
C PRO A 245 -25.77 1.54 -21.78
N ARG A 246 -26.33 0.35 -22.01
CA ARG A 246 -25.73 -0.89 -21.52
C ARG A 246 -24.33 -1.11 -22.09
N VAL A 247 -24.17 -0.94 -23.41
CA VAL A 247 -22.87 -1.16 -24.10
C VAL A 247 -21.91 -0.01 -23.84
N LEU A 248 -22.40 1.24 -23.84
CA LEU A 248 -21.58 2.40 -23.48
C LEU A 248 -21.01 2.27 -22.07
N GLY A 249 -21.82 1.82 -21.09
CA GLY A 249 -21.36 1.53 -19.75
C GLY A 249 -20.22 0.52 -19.71
N MET A 250 -20.30 -0.56 -20.50
CA MET A 250 -19.22 -1.55 -20.61
C MET A 250 -17.93 -0.94 -21.19
N VAL A 251 -18.03 -0.23 -22.33
CA VAL A 251 -16.87 0.35 -23.02
C VAL A 251 -16.17 1.40 -22.13
N TYR A 252 -16.94 2.27 -21.46
CA TYR A 252 -16.39 3.27 -20.55
C TYR A 252 -15.72 2.65 -19.33
N LEU A 253 -16.28 1.57 -18.75
CA LEU A 253 -15.66 0.85 -17.62
C LEU A 253 -14.33 0.21 -18.02
N ALA A 254 -14.30 -0.55 -19.13
CA ALA A 254 -13.08 -1.18 -19.63
C ALA A 254 -11.98 -0.16 -19.89
N SER A 255 -12.34 0.96 -20.52
CA SER A 255 -11.40 2.03 -20.84
C SER A 255 -10.91 2.76 -19.59
N GLY A 256 -11.81 3.10 -18.66
CA GLY A 256 -11.44 3.73 -17.40
C GLY A 256 -10.47 2.88 -16.58
N ASN A 257 -10.70 1.57 -16.52
CA ASN A 257 -9.76 0.62 -15.91
C ASN A 257 -8.39 0.60 -16.63
N ALA A 258 -8.38 0.65 -17.97
CA ALA A 258 -7.14 0.69 -18.75
C ALA A 258 -6.34 2.00 -18.52
N TYR A 259 -7.01 3.16 -18.46
CA TYR A 259 -6.39 4.45 -18.12
C TYR A 259 -5.78 4.42 -16.71
N CYS A 260 -6.53 3.94 -15.71
CA CYS A 260 -6.02 3.81 -14.35
C CYS A 260 -4.83 2.85 -14.26
N SER A 261 -4.88 1.73 -14.97
CA SER A 261 -3.78 0.75 -15.04
C SER A 261 -2.54 1.36 -15.67
N TYR A 262 -2.70 2.08 -16.78
CA TYR A 262 -1.60 2.75 -17.46
C TYR A 262 -0.94 3.80 -16.56
N GLY A 263 -1.73 4.69 -15.95
CA GLY A 263 -1.22 5.72 -15.04
C GLY A 263 -0.45 5.14 -13.86
N ASN A 264 -0.88 3.99 -13.37
CA ASN A 264 -0.23 3.34 -12.24
C ASN A 264 1.07 2.59 -12.59
N HIS A 265 1.13 1.94 -13.75
CA HIS A 265 2.26 1.07 -14.11
C HIS A 265 3.28 1.73 -15.05
N TYR A 266 2.89 2.74 -15.83
CA TYR A 266 3.69 3.24 -16.94
C TYR A 266 3.85 4.76 -17.02
N ALA A 267 3.07 5.55 -16.26
CA ALA A 267 3.30 7.00 -16.21
C ALA A 267 4.67 7.31 -15.59
N LYS A 268 5.39 8.26 -16.18
CA LYS A 268 6.79 8.56 -15.84
C LYS A 268 6.91 9.36 -14.55
N ASP A 269 5.95 10.26 -14.28
CA ASP A 269 5.97 11.16 -13.14
C ASP A 269 4.59 11.27 -12.44
N GLU A 270 4.58 11.92 -11.26
CA GLU A 270 3.37 12.08 -10.43
C GLU A 270 2.25 12.87 -11.14
N LYS A 271 2.60 13.82 -12.02
CA LYS A 271 1.62 14.65 -12.73
C LYS A 271 0.96 13.84 -13.85
N GLU A 272 1.76 13.20 -14.71
CA GLU A 272 1.27 12.31 -15.76
C GLU A 272 0.40 11.19 -15.16
N GLN A 273 0.86 10.58 -14.06
CA GLN A 273 0.06 9.59 -13.33
C GLN A 273 -1.29 10.19 -12.93
N GLY A 274 -1.30 11.37 -12.31
CA GLY A 274 -2.52 12.06 -11.90
C GLY A 274 -3.52 12.26 -13.04
N GLU A 275 -3.06 12.69 -14.20
CA GLU A 275 -3.90 12.92 -15.39
C GLU A 275 -4.56 11.63 -15.89
N TYR A 276 -3.80 10.53 -15.99
CA TYR A 276 -4.34 9.22 -16.39
C TYR A 276 -5.34 8.67 -15.37
N ILE A 277 -5.04 8.78 -14.07
CA ILE A 277 -5.95 8.33 -13.01
C ILE A 277 -7.25 9.13 -13.01
N ASP A 278 -7.15 10.47 -13.08
CA ASP A 278 -8.33 11.33 -13.06
C ASP A 278 -9.20 11.09 -14.31
N LYS A 279 -8.57 10.89 -15.47
CA LYS A 279 -9.29 10.50 -16.69
C LYS A 279 -9.96 9.13 -16.53
N GLY A 280 -9.26 8.16 -15.96
CA GLY A 280 -9.81 6.82 -15.71
C GLY A 280 -11.03 6.87 -14.79
N ILE A 281 -10.96 7.63 -13.70
CA ILE A 281 -12.09 7.83 -12.77
C ILE A 281 -13.27 8.52 -13.47
N GLU A 282 -13.04 9.57 -14.27
CA GLU A 282 -14.08 10.25 -15.06
C GLU A 282 -14.81 9.27 -15.99
N LEU A 283 -14.07 8.40 -16.68
CA LEU A 283 -14.65 7.39 -17.57
C LEU A 283 -15.49 6.37 -16.78
N ILE A 284 -15.03 5.92 -15.61
CA ILE A 284 -15.82 4.98 -14.78
C ILE A 284 -17.08 5.67 -14.22
N GLU A 285 -17.03 6.95 -13.87
CA GLU A 285 -18.22 7.72 -13.48
C GLU A 285 -19.24 7.80 -14.61
N LYS A 286 -18.80 8.10 -15.84
CA LYS A 286 -19.66 8.05 -17.03
C LYS A 286 -20.25 6.66 -17.22
N ALA A 287 -19.43 5.62 -17.05
CA ALA A 287 -19.87 4.25 -17.11
C ALA A 287 -21.01 3.96 -16.11
N LEU A 288 -20.88 4.45 -14.87
CA LEU A 288 -21.88 4.31 -13.81
C LEU A 288 -23.20 4.99 -14.15
N ILE A 289 -23.16 6.17 -14.77
CA ILE A 289 -24.38 6.86 -15.24
C ILE A 289 -25.11 6.00 -16.27
N PHE A 290 -24.38 5.46 -17.24
CA PHE A 290 -24.97 4.60 -18.27
C PHE A 290 -25.50 3.27 -17.72
N ALA A 291 -24.78 2.64 -16.78
CA ALA A 291 -25.27 1.43 -16.13
C ALA A 291 -26.55 1.67 -15.33
N LYS A 292 -26.67 2.83 -14.66
CA LYS A 292 -27.91 3.24 -13.98
C LYS A 292 -29.05 3.47 -14.95
N LYS A 293 -28.80 4.14 -16.09
CA LYS A 293 -29.80 4.30 -17.18
C LYS A 293 -30.24 2.95 -17.74
N ALA A 294 -29.33 1.97 -17.84
CA ALA A 294 -29.61 0.60 -18.26
C ALA A 294 -30.18 -0.31 -17.15
N LYS A 295 -30.39 0.21 -15.93
CA LYS A 295 -30.81 -0.55 -14.74
C LYS A 295 -29.93 -1.78 -14.43
N ASN A 296 -28.66 -1.77 -14.84
CA ASN A 296 -27.78 -2.94 -14.82
C ASN A 296 -27.04 -3.06 -13.48
N SER A 297 -27.62 -3.80 -12.53
CA SER A 297 -27.09 -4.05 -11.18
C SER A 297 -25.68 -4.65 -11.20
N PHE A 298 -25.43 -5.60 -12.11
CA PHE A 298 -24.11 -6.24 -12.27
C PHE A 298 -23.00 -5.22 -12.59
N LEU A 299 -23.25 -4.36 -13.58
CA LEU A 299 -22.30 -3.31 -13.97
C LEU A 299 -22.18 -2.22 -12.91
N ILE A 300 -23.28 -1.82 -12.25
CA ILE A 300 -23.25 -0.84 -11.16
C ILE A 300 -22.31 -1.31 -10.04
N ILE A 301 -22.42 -2.57 -9.60
CA ILE A 301 -21.57 -3.12 -8.55
C ILE A 301 -20.09 -3.10 -8.97
N GLN A 302 -19.78 -3.53 -10.20
CA GLN A 302 -18.40 -3.49 -10.70
C GLN A 302 -17.85 -2.07 -10.79
N MET A 303 -18.64 -1.11 -11.27
CA MET A 303 -18.23 0.28 -11.39
C MET A 303 -17.99 0.91 -10.04
N ILE A 304 -18.90 0.71 -9.07
CA ILE A 304 -18.70 1.16 -7.69
C ILE A 304 -17.42 0.57 -7.12
N PHE A 305 -17.20 -0.75 -7.29
CA PHE A 305 -15.99 -1.40 -6.82
C PHE A 305 -14.72 -0.77 -7.41
N TRP A 306 -14.62 -0.69 -8.74
CA TRP A 306 -13.40 -0.22 -9.41
C TRP A 306 -13.13 1.27 -9.22
N LEU A 307 -14.18 2.09 -9.22
CA LEU A 307 -14.09 3.52 -8.94
C LEU A 307 -13.51 3.77 -7.54
N ASN A 308 -14.03 3.05 -6.55
CA ASN A 308 -13.54 3.14 -5.17
C ASN A 308 -12.12 2.57 -5.02
N TRP A 309 -11.84 1.45 -5.68
CA TRP A 309 -10.50 0.83 -5.70
C TRP A 309 -9.47 1.82 -6.25
N TRP A 310 -9.67 2.33 -7.47
CA TRP A 310 -8.72 3.24 -8.10
C TRP A 310 -8.58 4.57 -7.35
N ALA A 311 -9.68 5.14 -6.85
CA ALA A 311 -9.63 6.36 -6.09
C ALA A 311 -8.86 6.20 -4.77
N PHE A 312 -9.04 5.08 -4.06
CA PHE A 312 -8.35 4.82 -2.80
C PHE A 312 -6.84 4.64 -2.99
N PHE A 313 -6.43 3.73 -3.89
CA PHE A 313 -5.00 3.45 -4.12
C PHE A 313 -4.24 4.66 -4.70
N ASN A 314 -4.93 5.53 -5.44
CA ASN A 314 -4.35 6.75 -6.00
C ASN A 314 -4.57 8.01 -5.14
N ARG A 315 -4.79 7.82 -3.83
CA ARG A 315 -4.80 8.90 -2.82
C ARG A 315 -5.85 9.99 -3.08
N ARG A 316 -6.93 9.66 -3.80
CA ARG A 316 -8.12 10.53 -3.98
C ARG A 316 -9.04 10.42 -2.77
N LEU A 317 -8.48 10.57 -1.56
CA LEU A 317 -9.20 10.31 -0.31
C LEU A 317 -10.42 11.21 -0.12
N LYS A 318 -10.35 12.48 -0.54
CA LYS A 318 -11.51 13.40 -0.52
C LYS A 318 -12.67 12.90 -1.37
N TYR A 319 -12.35 12.27 -2.50
CA TYR A 319 -13.34 11.70 -3.40
C TYR A 319 -14.00 10.48 -2.75
N VAL A 320 -13.19 9.54 -2.24
CA VAL A 320 -13.67 8.35 -1.52
C VAL A 320 -14.53 8.72 -0.31
N GLN A 321 -14.08 9.66 0.53
CA GLN A 321 -14.78 10.08 1.75
C GLN A 321 -16.21 10.57 1.48
N LYS A 322 -16.45 11.25 0.35
CA LYS A 322 -17.79 11.76 -0.01
C LYS A 322 -18.76 10.66 -0.42
N ARG A 323 -18.26 9.49 -0.81
CA ARG A 323 -19.05 8.43 -1.45
C ARG A 323 -19.14 7.15 -0.64
N ILE A 324 -18.13 6.84 0.16
CA ILE A 324 -17.91 5.52 0.76
C ILE A 324 -19.16 4.90 1.40
N PHE A 325 -19.90 5.64 2.24
CA PHE A 325 -21.08 5.10 2.90
C PHE A 325 -22.21 4.80 1.91
N LYS A 326 -22.52 5.78 1.04
CA LYS A 326 -23.54 5.62 0.00
C LYS A 326 -23.20 4.47 -0.96
N ASP A 327 -21.95 4.39 -1.39
CA ASP A 327 -21.47 3.38 -2.33
C ASP A 327 -21.48 1.98 -1.68
N ILE A 328 -21.11 1.85 -0.39
CA ILE A 328 -21.23 0.58 0.35
C ILE A 328 -22.70 0.17 0.50
N ASP A 329 -23.59 1.09 0.89
CA ASP A 329 -25.01 0.79 1.07
C ASP A 329 -25.67 0.38 -0.26
N GLU A 330 -25.39 1.10 -1.35
CA GLU A 330 -25.88 0.78 -2.69
C GLU A 330 -25.37 -0.61 -3.13
N LEU A 331 -24.08 -0.89 -2.95
CA LEU A 331 -23.47 -2.16 -3.32
C LEU A 331 -24.00 -3.34 -2.48
N LEU A 332 -24.19 -3.18 -1.17
CA LEU A 332 -24.79 -4.20 -0.32
C LEU A 332 -26.25 -4.46 -0.68
N ASN A 333 -27.02 -3.43 -1.02
CA ASN A 333 -28.42 -3.59 -1.41
C ASN A 333 -28.57 -4.32 -2.75
N LEU A 334 -27.79 -3.92 -3.77
CA LEU A 334 -27.79 -4.59 -5.07
C LEU A 334 -27.23 -6.01 -4.99
N GLY A 335 -26.24 -6.24 -4.12
CA GLY A 335 -25.58 -7.53 -3.95
C GLY A 335 -26.47 -8.63 -3.35
N ARG A 336 -27.60 -8.27 -2.71
CA ARG A 336 -28.53 -9.24 -2.10
C ARG A 336 -29.06 -10.27 -3.08
N VAL A 337 -29.25 -9.86 -4.34
CA VAL A 337 -29.73 -10.71 -5.43
C VAL A 337 -28.81 -11.93 -5.66
N TYR A 338 -27.52 -11.78 -5.34
CA TYR A 338 -26.49 -12.75 -5.68
C TYR A 338 -26.00 -13.60 -4.48
N MET A 339 -26.61 -13.48 -3.29
CA MET A 339 -26.08 -14.07 -2.04
C MET A 339 -25.88 -15.58 -2.07
N ASP A 340 -26.71 -16.29 -2.82
CA ASP A 340 -26.68 -17.75 -2.92
C ASP A 340 -25.99 -18.25 -4.19
N THR A 341 -25.35 -17.35 -4.93
CA THR A 341 -24.64 -17.68 -6.18
C THR A 341 -23.13 -17.60 -6.00
N PRO A 342 -22.35 -18.55 -6.53
CA PRO A 342 -20.89 -18.46 -6.56
C PRO A 342 -20.43 -17.49 -7.67
N SER A 343 -20.85 -16.23 -7.57
CA SER A 343 -20.60 -15.20 -8.59
C SER A 343 -19.51 -14.20 -8.19
N LEU A 344 -18.83 -13.65 -9.21
CA LEU A 344 -17.91 -12.52 -9.04
C LEU A 344 -18.58 -11.32 -8.36
N VAL A 345 -19.88 -11.10 -8.61
CA VAL A 345 -20.63 -9.98 -8.00
C VAL A 345 -20.76 -10.15 -6.50
N TYR A 346 -21.11 -11.35 -6.04
CA TYR A 346 -21.18 -11.64 -4.61
C TYR A 346 -19.82 -11.43 -3.93
N TYR A 347 -18.74 -11.85 -4.61
CA TYR A 347 -17.38 -11.60 -4.13
C TYR A 347 -17.08 -10.10 -4.00
N LEU A 348 -17.30 -9.31 -5.06
CA LEU A 348 -17.01 -7.85 -5.04
C LEU A 348 -17.87 -7.11 -4.01
N THR A 349 -19.12 -7.54 -3.84
CA THR A 349 -20.07 -7.01 -2.85
C THR A 349 -19.51 -7.11 -1.43
N ASN A 350 -18.80 -8.20 -1.12
CA ASN A 350 -18.25 -8.42 0.21
C ASN A 350 -16.79 -7.93 0.33
N LEU A 351 -16.02 -7.97 -0.77
CA LEU A 351 -14.62 -7.54 -0.74
C LEU A 351 -14.47 -6.04 -0.50
N LEU A 352 -15.29 -5.18 -1.12
CA LEU A 352 -15.13 -3.73 -0.95
C LEU A 352 -15.38 -3.27 0.51
N PRO A 353 -16.45 -3.69 1.20
CA PRO A 353 -16.61 -3.43 2.63
C PRO A 353 -15.44 -3.99 3.46
N ALA A 354 -15.00 -5.23 3.20
CA ALA A 354 -13.86 -5.83 3.90
C ALA A 354 -12.60 -4.97 3.76
N PHE A 355 -12.34 -4.49 2.53
CA PHE A 355 -11.23 -3.60 2.22
C PHE A 355 -11.29 -2.30 3.01
N TYR A 356 -12.47 -1.67 3.07
CA TYR A 356 -12.63 -0.43 3.80
C TYR A 356 -12.47 -0.61 5.30
N TYR A 357 -13.15 -1.59 5.89
CA TYR A 357 -13.08 -1.84 7.32
C TYR A 357 -11.66 -2.21 7.77
N ALA A 358 -10.95 -3.05 7.01
CA ALA A 358 -9.57 -3.42 7.31
C ALA A 358 -8.60 -2.23 7.25
N ASN A 359 -8.78 -1.31 6.29
CA ASN A 359 -7.94 -0.12 6.17
C ASN A 359 -8.28 0.97 7.20
N ILE A 360 -9.57 1.20 7.47
CA ILE A 360 -10.03 2.18 8.47
C ILE A 360 -9.62 1.74 9.88
N ALA A 361 -9.63 0.43 10.17
CA ALA A 361 -9.21 -0.10 11.46
C ALA A 361 -7.75 0.26 11.83
N GLN A 362 -6.90 0.57 10.86
CA GLN A 362 -5.50 0.98 11.08
C GLN A 362 -5.33 2.47 11.38
N MET A 363 -6.37 3.29 11.19
CA MET A 363 -6.24 4.73 11.33
C MET A 363 -6.27 5.14 12.80
N ASN A 364 -5.13 5.60 13.32
CA ASN A 364 -4.95 6.05 14.71
C ASN A 364 -5.84 7.25 15.12
N MET A 365 -6.56 7.87 14.18
CA MET A 365 -7.54 8.91 14.51
C MET A 365 -8.81 8.35 15.19
N PHE A 366 -9.05 7.04 15.10
CA PHE A 366 -10.16 6.37 15.78
C PHE A 366 -9.70 5.75 17.11
N THR A 367 -10.62 5.69 18.07
CA THR A 367 -10.38 5.03 19.36
C THR A 367 -10.12 3.53 19.18
N THR A 368 -9.35 2.92 20.09
CA THR A 368 -9.06 1.48 20.11
C THR A 368 -10.33 0.65 19.97
N ARG A 369 -11.39 0.97 20.73
CA ARG A 369 -12.69 0.28 20.65
C ARG A 369 -13.31 0.33 19.25
N ARG A 370 -13.26 1.49 18.58
CA ARG A 370 -13.78 1.63 17.20
C ARG A 370 -12.93 0.85 16.20
N ARG A 371 -11.61 0.91 16.34
CA ARG A 371 -10.67 0.17 15.48
C ARG A 371 -10.88 -1.35 15.57
N ILE A 372 -11.06 -1.88 16.79
CA ILE A 372 -11.43 -3.29 17.01
C ILE A 372 -12.77 -3.63 16.35
N SER A 373 -13.80 -2.80 16.53
CA SER A 373 -15.11 -3.02 15.90
C SER A 373 -15.03 -3.04 14.38
N PHE A 374 -14.27 -2.13 13.77
CA PHE A 374 -14.04 -2.13 12.32
C PHE A 374 -13.26 -3.35 11.88
N ALA A 375 -12.21 -3.76 12.60
CA ALA A 375 -11.47 -4.97 12.26
C ALA A 375 -12.36 -6.22 12.29
N LYS A 376 -13.26 -6.36 13.29
CA LYS A 376 -14.24 -7.47 13.34
C LYS A 376 -15.18 -7.47 12.13
N LYS A 377 -15.69 -6.30 11.71
CA LYS A 377 -16.47 -6.19 10.45
C LYS A 377 -15.64 -6.55 9.22
N GLY A 378 -14.37 -6.14 9.18
CA GLY A 378 -13.43 -6.51 8.14
C GLY A 378 -13.29 -8.03 8.00
N VAL A 379 -13.17 -8.74 9.12
CA VAL A 379 -13.16 -10.21 9.17
C VAL A 379 -14.46 -10.81 8.63
N GLU A 380 -15.62 -10.31 9.09
CA GLU A 380 -16.94 -10.81 8.67
C GLU A 380 -17.10 -10.77 7.14
N TYR A 381 -16.87 -9.60 6.54
CA TYR A 381 -17.01 -9.43 5.10
C TYR A 381 -15.94 -10.18 4.30
N ALA A 382 -14.70 -10.26 4.80
CA ALA A 382 -13.66 -11.03 4.12
C ALA A 382 -13.97 -12.54 4.12
N LYS A 383 -14.50 -13.10 5.21
CA LYS A 383 -14.97 -14.49 5.27
C LYS A 383 -16.14 -14.73 4.31
N LYS A 384 -17.10 -13.79 4.22
CA LYS A 384 -18.19 -13.85 3.23
C LYS A 384 -17.67 -13.87 1.79
N ALA A 385 -16.68 -13.03 1.46
CA ALA A 385 -16.06 -13.03 0.14
C ALA A 385 -15.32 -14.36 -0.17
N LEU A 386 -14.78 -15.04 0.83
CA LEU A 386 -14.06 -16.31 0.66
C LEU A 386 -14.95 -17.54 0.48
N LYS A 387 -16.23 -17.48 0.88
CA LYS A 387 -17.17 -18.63 0.93
C LYS A 387 -17.07 -19.52 -0.32
N ASN A 388 -17.06 -18.91 -1.51
CA ASN A 388 -17.01 -19.62 -2.78
C ASN A 388 -15.62 -19.62 -3.44
N PHE A 389 -14.69 -18.76 -3.00
CA PHE A 389 -13.43 -18.48 -3.72
C PHE A 389 -12.17 -19.02 -3.04
N SER A 390 -12.30 -19.74 -1.92
CA SER A 390 -11.22 -20.08 -0.98
C SER A 390 -9.92 -20.68 -1.56
N ASN A 391 -9.96 -21.26 -2.77
CA ASN A 391 -8.80 -21.88 -3.43
C ASN A 391 -8.43 -21.26 -4.80
N ALA A 392 -9.14 -20.22 -5.24
CA ALA A 392 -8.88 -19.51 -6.49
C ALA A 392 -7.95 -18.32 -6.25
N HIS A 393 -7.35 -17.79 -7.32
CA HIS A 393 -6.46 -16.62 -7.22
C HIS A 393 -7.16 -15.38 -6.62
N MET A 394 -8.48 -15.26 -6.80
CA MET A 394 -9.29 -14.20 -6.21
C MET A 394 -9.38 -14.30 -4.68
N ALA A 395 -9.12 -15.45 -4.06
CA ALA A 395 -9.05 -15.57 -2.60
C ALA A 395 -8.03 -14.59 -2.00
N ILE A 396 -6.93 -14.31 -2.72
CA ILE A 396 -5.77 -13.61 -2.19
C ILE A 396 -6.13 -12.25 -1.58
N LYS A 397 -7.00 -11.45 -2.22
CA LYS A 397 -7.37 -10.13 -1.65
C LYS A 397 -8.17 -10.29 -0.37
N ALA A 398 -9.11 -11.23 -0.33
CA ALA A 398 -9.92 -11.45 0.86
C ALA A 398 -9.07 -12.02 2.01
N LEU A 399 -8.13 -12.92 1.73
CA LEU A 399 -7.13 -13.41 2.70
C LEU A 399 -6.23 -12.27 3.19
N LEU A 400 -5.78 -11.38 2.31
CA LEU A 400 -5.02 -10.19 2.71
C LEU A 400 -5.84 -9.29 3.63
N MET A 401 -7.15 -9.10 3.37
CA MET A 401 -8.03 -8.32 4.25
C MET A 401 -8.27 -9.00 5.60
N LEU A 402 -8.32 -10.35 5.65
CA LEU A 402 -8.30 -11.09 6.91
C LEU A 402 -7.03 -10.82 7.69
N VAL A 403 -5.87 -10.94 7.05
CA VAL A 403 -4.57 -10.68 7.71
C VAL A 403 -4.49 -9.25 8.23
N TYR A 404 -4.94 -8.26 7.46
CA TYR A 404 -4.96 -6.87 7.91
C TYR A 404 -5.91 -6.65 9.09
N SER A 405 -7.08 -7.30 9.08
CA SER A 405 -8.06 -7.18 10.16
C SER A 405 -7.58 -7.88 11.42
N TYR A 406 -7.14 -9.14 11.33
CA TYR A 406 -6.60 -9.88 12.46
C TYR A 406 -5.32 -9.23 13.01
N SER A 407 -4.47 -8.65 12.16
CA SER A 407 -3.32 -7.85 12.62
C SER A 407 -3.74 -6.71 13.56
N GLN A 408 -4.82 -6.00 13.24
CA GLN A 408 -5.35 -4.97 14.13
C GLN A 408 -5.97 -5.54 15.40
N LEU A 409 -6.63 -6.69 15.34
CA LEU A 409 -7.19 -7.34 16.52
C LEU A 409 -6.09 -7.83 17.47
N THR A 410 -5.06 -8.50 16.93
CA THR A 410 -3.86 -8.93 17.65
C THR A 410 -3.15 -7.76 18.34
N ALA A 411 -2.93 -6.65 17.62
CA ALA A 411 -2.17 -5.51 18.15
C ALA A 411 -2.95 -4.67 19.18
N LEU A 412 -4.29 -4.72 19.16
CA LEU A 412 -5.13 -3.83 19.97
C LEU A 412 -5.86 -4.53 21.12
N THR A 413 -6.01 -5.85 21.10
CA THR A 413 -6.63 -6.56 22.21
C THR A 413 -5.69 -6.67 23.40
N THR A 414 -6.26 -6.64 24.61
CA THR A 414 -5.53 -6.77 25.87
C THR A 414 -5.61 -8.17 26.46
N SER A 415 -6.56 -8.99 26.00
CA SER A 415 -6.67 -10.40 26.42
C SER A 415 -5.59 -11.21 25.72
N LYS A 416 -4.73 -11.89 26.49
CA LYS A 416 -3.68 -12.77 25.95
C LYS A 416 -4.27 -13.94 25.14
N GLU A 417 -5.38 -14.50 25.60
CA GLU A 417 -6.09 -15.60 24.92
C GLU A 417 -6.65 -15.14 23.56
N GLU A 418 -7.36 -14.00 23.52
CA GLU A 418 -7.84 -13.44 22.25
C GLU A 418 -6.68 -13.05 21.32
N GLN A 419 -5.60 -12.49 21.89
CA GLN A 419 -4.42 -12.11 21.12
C GLN A 419 -3.77 -13.32 20.45
N GLU A 420 -3.68 -14.45 21.15
CA GLU A 420 -3.17 -15.72 20.62
C GLU A 420 -4.10 -16.28 19.53
N GLU A 421 -5.42 -16.31 19.77
CA GLU A 421 -6.41 -16.73 18.78
C GLU A 421 -6.29 -15.92 17.48
N TYR A 422 -6.30 -14.58 17.59
CA TYR A 422 -6.19 -13.70 16.43
C TYR A 422 -4.83 -13.81 15.73
N SER A 423 -3.75 -14.05 16.48
CA SER A 423 -2.42 -14.28 15.90
C SER A 423 -2.37 -15.57 15.08
N ASN A 424 -3.00 -16.64 15.57
CA ASN A 424 -3.11 -17.92 14.87
C ASN A 424 -3.96 -17.78 13.60
N GLU A 425 -5.12 -17.12 13.69
CA GLU A 425 -5.98 -16.84 12.54
C GLU A 425 -5.30 -15.96 11.47
N MET A 426 -4.51 -14.98 11.90
CA MET A 426 -3.68 -14.15 11.03
C MET A 426 -2.64 -14.98 10.27
N LEU A 427 -1.88 -15.83 10.98
CA LEU A 427 -0.87 -16.69 10.36
C LEU A 427 -1.49 -17.73 9.43
N ASN A 428 -2.61 -18.35 9.83
CA ASN A 428 -3.35 -19.30 9.00
C ASN A 428 -3.79 -18.65 7.69
N SER A 429 -4.34 -17.43 7.76
CA SER A 429 -4.75 -16.66 6.58
C SER A 429 -3.55 -16.30 5.69
N ALA A 430 -2.43 -15.90 6.28
CA ALA A 430 -1.21 -15.55 5.55
C ALA A 430 -0.57 -16.76 4.86
N ASN A 431 -0.49 -17.90 5.55
CA ASN A 431 0.00 -19.16 5.00
C ASN A 431 -0.91 -19.69 3.89
N LYS A 432 -2.23 -19.59 4.04
CA LYS A 432 -3.16 -19.95 2.97
C LYS A 432 -2.98 -19.05 1.74
N ALA A 433 -2.75 -17.75 1.95
CA ALA A 433 -2.45 -16.83 0.86
C ALA A 433 -1.15 -17.22 0.15
N LYS A 434 -0.10 -17.59 0.90
CA LYS A 434 1.17 -18.09 0.36
C LYS A 434 0.96 -19.33 -0.50
N GLU A 435 0.26 -20.34 0.02
CA GLU A 435 -0.02 -21.60 -0.66
C GLU A 435 -0.71 -21.37 -2.01
N ILE A 436 -1.67 -20.44 -2.08
CA ILE A 436 -2.35 -20.08 -3.33
C ILE A 436 -1.40 -19.29 -4.23
N GLY A 437 -0.70 -18.28 -3.70
CA GLY A 437 0.17 -17.40 -4.47
C GLY A 437 1.36 -18.12 -5.14
N GLU A 438 1.89 -19.17 -4.52
CA GLU A 438 3.00 -19.97 -5.06
C GLU A 438 2.61 -20.80 -6.29
N ARG A 439 1.31 -20.98 -6.55
CA ARG A 439 0.79 -21.62 -7.79
C ARG A 439 0.87 -20.71 -9.02
N PHE A 440 1.29 -19.46 -8.83
CA PHE A 440 1.39 -18.44 -9.87
C PHE A 440 2.84 -18.00 -10.09
N GLU A 441 3.19 -17.67 -11.32
CA GLU A 441 4.56 -17.24 -11.67
C GLU A 441 4.90 -15.84 -11.12
N GLY A 442 3.88 -14.99 -10.91
CA GLY A 442 4.03 -13.67 -10.32
C GLY A 442 2.72 -12.88 -10.36
N GLY A 443 2.81 -11.58 -10.66
CA GLY A 443 1.66 -10.68 -10.68
C GLY A 443 1.19 -10.28 -9.28
N LEU A 444 0.02 -9.66 -9.19
CA LEU A 444 -0.55 -9.20 -7.92
C LEU A 444 -0.96 -10.36 -7.01
N VAL A 445 -1.31 -11.53 -7.57
CA VAL A 445 -1.65 -12.74 -6.81
C VAL A 445 -0.48 -13.19 -5.94
N ARG A 446 0.69 -13.41 -6.54
CA ARG A 446 1.89 -13.82 -5.80
C ARG A 446 2.48 -12.69 -4.97
N GLY A 447 2.33 -11.44 -5.42
CA GLY A 447 2.65 -10.28 -4.60
C GLY A 447 1.90 -10.24 -3.29
N PHE A 448 0.58 -10.18 -3.39
CA PHE A 448 -0.28 -10.01 -2.23
C PHE A 448 -0.19 -11.18 -1.25
N SER A 449 0.19 -12.39 -1.70
CA SER A 449 0.52 -13.48 -0.76
C SER A 449 1.74 -13.17 0.11
N TYR A 450 2.81 -12.61 -0.46
CA TYR A 450 3.96 -12.16 0.31
C TYR A 450 3.65 -10.92 1.16
N ASN A 451 2.74 -10.04 0.73
CA ASN A 451 2.26 -8.93 1.57
C ASN A 451 1.54 -9.45 2.82
N SER A 452 0.72 -10.50 2.68
CA SER A 452 0.10 -11.17 3.82
C SER A 452 1.14 -11.70 4.81
N LEU A 453 2.20 -12.35 4.34
CA LEU A 453 3.29 -12.82 5.21
C LEU A 453 4.02 -11.66 5.89
N TYR A 454 4.41 -10.63 5.12
CA TYR A 454 5.04 -9.42 5.66
C TYR A 454 4.20 -8.83 6.79
N ARG A 455 2.89 -8.62 6.56
CA ARG A 455 2.00 -8.04 7.57
C ARG A 455 1.90 -8.91 8.81
N ALA A 456 1.74 -10.23 8.64
CA ALA A 456 1.62 -11.15 9.76
C ALA A 456 2.88 -11.13 10.64
N TYR A 457 4.05 -11.36 10.05
CA TYR A 457 5.31 -11.40 10.79
C TYR A 457 5.72 -10.04 11.36
N LYS A 458 5.42 -8.93 10.68
CA LYS A 458 5.67 -7.59 11.25
C LYS A 458 4.81 -7.35 12.49
N THR A 459 3.54 -7.73 12.44
CA THR A 459 2.63 -7.57 13.60
C THR A 459 3.10 -8.42 14.78
N LEU A 460 3.51 -9.68 14.53
CA LEU A 460 4.04 -10.54 15.59
C LEU A 460 5.34 -9.98 16.18
N ALA A 461 6.23 -9.42 15.35
CA ALA A 461 7.43 -8.75 15.84
C ALA A 461 7.10 -7.53 16.72
N ASP A 462 6.05 -6.79 16.39
CA ASP A 462 5.63 -5.60 17.14
C ASP A 462 5.15 -5.94 18.56
N ILE A 463 4.48 -7.09 18.73
CA ILE A 463 3.95 -7.52 20.04
C ILE A 463 4.91 -8.45 20.82
N THR A 464 6.01 -8.89 20.20
CA THR A 464 6.96 -9.81 20.84
C THR A 464 8.00 -9.04 21.65
N GLU A 465 8.11 -9.38 22.94
CA GLU A 465 9.12 -8.81 23.85
C GLU A 465 10.49 -9.48 23.73
N ASP A 466 10.50 -10.78 23.44
CA ASP A 466 11.73 -11.57 23.29
C ASP A 466 12.53 -11.10 22.06
N LYS A 467 13.76 -10.61 22.29
CA LYS A 467 14.59 -9.99 21.25
C LYS A 467 14.93 -10.95 20.11
N GLU A 468 15.24 -12.22 20.42
CA GLU A 468 15.66 -13.20 19.42
C GLU A 468 14.49 -13.61 18.51
N LYS A 469 13.32 -13.90 19.11
CA LYS A 469 12.08 -14.17 18.37
C LYS A 469 11.65 -12.98 17.55
N LYS A 470 11.72 -11.76 18.11
CA LYS A 470 11.42 -10.52 17.38
C LYS A 470 12.32 -10.36 16.16
N LEU A 471 13.63 -10.58 16.33
CA LEU A 471 14.61 -10.51 15.23
C LEU A 471 14.28 -11.53 14.12
N LYS A 472 13.96 -12.78 14.48
CA LYS A 472 13.57 -13.83 13.51
C LYS A 472 12.31 -13.45 12.73
N MET A 473 11.31 -12.87 13.40
CA MET A 473 10.08 -12.41 12.76
C MET A 473 10.33 -11.23 11.81
N LEU A 474 11.17 -10.26 12.21
CA LEU A 474 11.53 -9.13 11.35
C LEU A 474 12.30 -9.57 10.11
N LEU A 475 13.25 -10.51 10.25
CA LEU A 475 13.97 -11.09 9.10
C LEU A 475 13.01 -11.82 8.15
N THR A 476 12.02 -12.54 8.69
CA THR A 476 10.98 -13.20 7.88
C THR A 476 10.12 -12.18 7.14
N ALA A 477 9.73 -11.09 7.81
CA ALA A 477 9.00 -9.98 7.19
C ALA A 477 9.83 -9.29 6.09
N ALA A 478 11.13 -9.09 6.31
CA ALA A 478 12.04 -8.51 5.32
C ALA A 478 12.18 -9.42 4.09
N GLN A 479 12.33 -10.73 4.29
CA GLN A 479 12.36 -11.69 3.19
C GLN A 479 11.05 -11.70 2.39
N ALA A 480 9.90 -11.72 3.06
CA ALA A 480 8.60 -11.62 2.39
C ALA A 480 8.48 -10.32 1.58
N SER A 481 8.98 -9.20 2.09
CA SER A 481 9.00 -7.93 1.35
C SER A 481 9.94 -7.95 0.14
N LYS A 482 11.08 -8.66 0.21
CA LYS A 482 11.95 -8.89 -0.96
C LYS A 482 11.27 -9.76 -2.01
N ASP A 483 10.64 -10.85 -1.59
CA ASP A 483 9.92 -11.76 -2.48
C ASP A 483 8.73 -11.08 -3.16
N TYR A 484 8.02 -10.23 -2.42
CA TYR A 484 7.01 -9.33 -2.97
C TYR A 484 7.56 -8.52 -4.15
N MET A 485 8.64 -7.77 -3.92
CA MET A 485 9.22 -6.91 -4.95
C MET A 485 9.74 -7.73 -6.14
N LYS A 486 10.23 -8.94 -5.91
CA LYS A 486 10.72 -9.85 -6.96
C LYS A 486 9.58 -10.27 -7.91
N HIS A 487 8.42 -10.62 -7.37
CA HIS A 487 7.33 -11.28 -8.11
C HIS A 487 6.20 -10.35 -8.57
N THR A 488 6.12 -9.13 -8.05
CA THR A 488 5.10 -8.16 -8.47
C THR A 488 5.52 -7.31 -9.66
N MET A 489 4.56 -7.09 -10.56
CA MET A 489 4.48 -5.86 -11.35
C MET A 489 3.66 -4.87 -10.52
N GLU A 490 4.29 -4.27 -9.51
CA GLU A 490 3.58 -3.25 -8.75
C GLU A 490 3.39 -1.97 -9.57
N PHE A 491 2.45 -1.16 -9.10
CA PHE A 491 2.38 0.24 -9.44
C PHE A 491 3.74 0.89 -9.13
N ILE A 492 4.14 1.86 -9.93
CA ILE A 492 5.41 2.59 -9.77
C ILE A 492 5.55 3.13 -8.33
N THR A 493 4.48 3.72 -7.79
CA THR A 493 4.40 4.20 -6.41
C THR A 493 4.41 3.05 -5.39
N GLY A 494 3.86 1.90 -5.76
CA GLY A 494 3.92 0.66 -4.96
C GLY A 494 5.35 0.22 -4.68
N ASN A 495 6.23 0.21 -5.70
CA ASN A 495 7.64 -0.14 -5.53
C ASN A 495 8.35 0.78 -4.52
N LEU A 496 8.15 2.10 -4.62
CA LEU A 496 8.70 3.06 -3.66
C LEU A 496 8.25 2.79 -2.22
N ILE A 497 6.97 2.42 -2.03
CA ILE A 497 6.41 2.06 -0.71
C ILE A 497 7.10 0.81 -0.16
N TRP A 498 7.31 -0.21 -0.98
CA TRP A 498 7.94 -1.46 -0.55
C TRP A 498 9.43 -1.31 -0.24
N GLU A 499 10.15 -0.49 -1.01
CA GLU A 499 11.53 -0.14 -0.70
C GLU A 499 11.65 0.65 0.60
N THR A 500 10.73 1.60 0.83
CA THR A 500 10.66 2.34 2.09
C THR A 500 10.40 1.39 3.27
N ARG A 501 9.50 0.41 3.10
CA ARG A 501 9.22 -0.61 4.13
C ARG A 501 10.44 -1.48 4.43
N LEU A 502 11.19 -1.91 3.40
CA LEU A 502 12.43 -2.65 3.60
C LEU A 502 13.47 -1.82 4.35
N GLY A 503 13.65 -0.54 3.97
CA GLY A 503 14.53 0.38 4.68
C GLY A 503 14.18 0.47 6.17
N LEU A 504 12.90 0.63 6.49
CA LEU A 504 12.40 0.67 7.87
C LEU A 504 12.65 -0.64 8.64
N LEU A 505 12.39 -1.80 8.01
CA LEU A 505 12.64 -3.10 8.64
C LEU A 505 14.12 -3.26 8.97
N TYR A 506 15.01 -2.90 8.04
CA TYR A 506 16.45 -3.02 8.26
C TYR A 506 16.97 -2.06 9.32
N GLU A 507 16.39 -0.87 9.45
CA GLU A 507 16.68 0.03 10.57
C GLU A 507 16.29 -0.65 11.91
N GLU A 508 15.09 -1.22 12.00
CA GLU A 508 14.61 -1.90 13.21
C GLU A 508 15.43 -3.14 13.55
N ILE A 509 15.76 -3.97 12.54
CA ILE A 509 16.63 -5.15 12.67
C ILE A 509 18.00 -4.72 13.21
N SER A 510 18.58 -3.65 12.67
CA SER A 510 19.87 -3.14 13.13
C SER A 510 19.84 -2.75 14.61
N ILE A 511 18.78 -2.05 15.05
CA ILE A 511 18.64 -1.60 16.44
C ILE A 511 18.57 -2.79 17.41
N ILE A 512 17.92 -3.88 17.00
CA ILE A 512 17.74 -5.06 17.85
C ILE A 512 18.98 -5.95 17.83
N ALA A 513 19.59 -6.13 16.65
CA ALA A 513 20.76 -6.98 16.46
C ALA A 513 22.08 -6.30 16.85
N ASP A 514 22.06 -4.97 17.01
CA ASP A 514 23.24 -4.10 17.21
C ASP A 514 24.32 -4.30 16.14
N LYS A 515 23.89 -4.37 14.87
CA LYS A 515 24.76 -4.59 13.71
C LYS A 515 24.64 -3.46 12.70
N SER A 516 25.76 -2.81 12.39
CA SER A 516 25.85 -1.69 11.45
C SER A 516 25.60 -2.09 9.99
N GLU A 517 25.85 -3.36 9.62
CA GLU A 517 25.59 -3.90 8.28
C GLU A 517 24.14 -3.67 7.84
N TYR A 518 23.18 -3.87 8.75
CA TYR A 518 21.76 -3.64 8.47
C TYR A 518 21.41 -2.15 8.35
N LEU A 519 22.15 -1.23 9.00
CA LEU A 519 22.00 0.21 8.74
C LEU A 519 22.46 0.56 7.33
N ILE A 520 23.52 -0.08 6.84
CA ILE A 520 24.01 0.13 5.48
C ILE A 520 22.97 -0.37 4.47
N GLU A 521 22.39 -1.56 4.66
CA GLU A 521 21.29 -2.04 3.80
C GLU A 521 20.07 -1.11 3.85
N SER A 522 19.66 -0.69 5.05
CA SER A 522 18.56 0.27 5.24
C SER A 522 18.79 1.56 4.45
N LYS A 523 20.00 2.11 4.56
CA LYS A 523 20.42 3.32 3.86
C LYS A 523 20.38 3.14 2.33
N MET A 524 20.80 2.00 1.81
CA MET A 524 20.76 1.72 0.36
C MET A 524 19.32 1.76 -0.18
N PHE A 525 18.34 1.18 0.53
CA PHE A 525 16.94 1.26 0.12
C PHE A 525 16.44 2.70 0.11
N PHE A 526 16.71 3.48 1.16
CA PHE A 526 16.28 4.88 1.19
C PHE A 526 16.97 5.76 0.15
N PHE A 527 18.25 5.51 -0.19
CA PHE A 527 18.91 6.21 -1.29
C PHE A 527 18.22 5.96 -2.63
N LYS A 528 17.84 4.69 -2.89
CA LYS A 528 17.10 4.33 -4.10
C LYS A 528 15.75 5.05 -4.15
N VAL A 529 14.99 5.01 -3.06
CA VAL A 529 13.70 5.72 -2.95
C VAL A 529 13.88 7.22 -3.18
N ALA A 530 14.88 7.85 -2.56
CA ALA A 530 15.13 9.28 -2.69
C ALA A 530 15.43 9.67 -4.15
N LYS A 531 16.33 8.93 -4.81
CA LYS A 531 16.70 9.17 -6.21
C LYS A 531 15.51 9.00 -7.15
N GLU A 532 14.84 7.85 -7.10
CA GLU A 532 13.72 7.54 -7.98
C GLU A 532 12.53 8.49 -7.73
N SER A 533 12.31 8.91 -6.49
CA SER A 533 11.26 9.87 -6.16
C SER A 533 11.53 11.26 -6.72
N ILE A 534 12.78 11.74 -6.71
CA ILE A 534 13.15 13.04 -7.31
C ILE A 534 12.96 12.99 -8.83
N GLU A 535 13.49 11.95 -9.49
CA GLU A 535 13.39 11.76 -10.95
C GLU A 535 11.94 11.77 -11.44
N ARG A 536 10.98 11.37 -10.59
CA ARG A 536 9.56 11.23 -10.91
C ARG A 536 8.66 12.29 -10.29
N GLY A 537 9.23 13.30 -9.62
CA GLY A 537 8.47 14.39 -9.00
C GLY A 537 7.74 14.04 -7.69
N TYR A 538 7.97 12.87 -7.11
CA TYR A 538 7.41 12.43 -5.82
C TYR A 538 8.17 13.03 -4.61
N TYR A 539 8.29 14.36 -4.56
CA TYR A 539 9.16 15.05 -3.60
C TYR A 539 8.87 14.73 -2.13
N HIS A 540 7.63 14.41 -1.76
CA HIS A 540 7.30 14.02 -0.39
C HIS A 540 7.92 12.66 0.02
N TYR A 541 8.01 11.69 -0.90
CA TYR A 541 8.71 10.43 -0.64
C TYR A 541 10.22 10.66 -0.57
N ALA A 542 10.77 11.50 -1.44
CA ALA A 542 12.19 11.86 -1.41
C ALA A 542 12.59 12.58 -0.11
N ALA A 543 11.77 13.51 0.38
CA ALA A 543 12.03 14.22 1.64
C ALA A 543 12.04 13.26 2.84
N ALA A 544 11.05 12.35 2.90
CA ALA A 544 10.98 11.32 3.93
C ALA A 544 12.18 10.37 3.87
N ALA A 545 12.57 9.91 2.67
CA ALA A 545 13.73 9.05 2.48
C ALA A 545 15.03 9.72 2.95
N ASN A 546 15.26 10.99 2.61
CA ASN A 546 16.40 11.75 3.12
C ASN A 546 16.37 11.90 4.66
N GLU A 547 15.20 12.04 5.28
CA GLU A 547 15.07 12.10 6.73
C GLU A 547 15.42 10.76 7.40
N TYR A 548 15.10 9.63 6.76
CA TYR A 548 15.56 8.31 7.21
C TYR A 548 17.08 8.16 7.06
N ILE A 549 17.66 8.56 5.92
CA ILE A 549 19.11 8.52 5.70
C ILE A 549 19.84 9.37 6.74
N ALA A 550 19.34 10.58 7.03
CA ALA A 550 19.95 11.47 8.01
C ALA A 550 20.04 10.81 9.41
N ARG A 551 18.97 10.15 9.84
CA ARG A 551 18.95 9.40 11.11
C ARG A 551 19.90 8.21 11.11
N ILE A 552 20.00 7.50 9.98
CA ILE A 552 20.95 6.38 9.85
C ILE A 552 22.39 6.89 9.93
N GLU A 553 22.71 8.02 9.27
CA GLU A 553 24.04 8.62 9.34
C GLU A 553 24.38 9.11 10.76
N ASP A 554 23.43 9.67 11.52
CA ASP A 554 23.64 10.00 12.95
C ASP A 554 23.97 8.74 13.77
N ARG A 555 23.25 7.63 13.55
CA ARG A 555 23.52 6.33 14.21
C ARG A 555 24.90 5.77 13.84
N LEU A 556 25.33 5.94 12.59
CA LEU A 556 26.68 5.58 12.13
C LEU A 556 27.75 6.57 12.64
N GLY A 557 27.35 7.70 13.24
CA GLY A 557 28.22 8.75 13.76
C GLY A 557 28.81 9.67 12.68
N ASN A 558 28.17 9.72 11.51
CA ASN A 558 28.51 10.55 10.37
C ASN A 558 27.69 11.86 10.40
N TYR A 559 27.88 12.67 11.44
CA TYR A 559 27.06 13.87 11.69
C TYR A 559 27.07 14.89 10.55
N SER A 560 28.18 15.01 9.80
CA SER A 560 28.23 15.89 8.61
C SER A 560 27.29 15.42 7.51
N ALA A 561 27.30 14.12 7.19
CA ALA A 561 26.40 13.53 6.20
C ALA A 561 24.95 13.56 6.69
N SER A 562 24.72 13.35 7.99
CA SER A 562 23.40 13.51 8.60
C SER A 562 22.84 14.92 8.38
N ALA A 563 23.65 15.96 8.64
CA ALA A 563 23.26 17.35 8.42
C ALA A 563 22.91 17.64 6.95
N GLU A 564 23.74 17.17 6.00
CA GLU A 564 23.49 17.33 4.56
C GLU A 564 22.18 16.67 4.12
N HIS A 565 21.83 15.51 4.69
CA HIS A 565 20.57 14.85 4.36
C HIS A 565 19.36 15.54 4.98
N TYR A 566 19.46 16.11 6.19
CA TYR A 566 18.42 16.99 6.73
C TYR A 566 18.23 18.27 5.90
N GLU A 567 19.31 18.85 5.38
CA GLU A 567 19.27 19.98 4.45
C GLU A 567 18.59 19.60 3.12
N LYS A 568 18.88 18.40 2.58
CA LYS A 568 18.14 17.84 1.44
C LYS A 568 16.65 17.62 1.76
N THR A 569 16.30 17.13 2.96
CA THR A 569 14.90 16.99 3.39
C THR A 569 14.19 18.34 3.40
N PHE A 570 14.84 19.38 3.92
CA PHE A 570 14.34 20.76 3.92
C PHE A 570 14.05 21.26 2.51
N GLU A 571 15.03 21.18 1.60
CA GLU A 571 14.87 21.64 0.21
C GLU A 571 13.81 20.82 -0.54
N THR A 572 13.81 19.50 -0.37
CA THR A 572 12.84 18.62 -1.05
C THR A 572 11.41 18.84 -0.54
N HIS A 573 11.23 19.13 0.75
CA HIS A 573 9.91 19.48 1.27
C HIS A 573 9.40 20.81 0.70
N LYS A 574 10.25 21.81 0.45
CA LYS A 574 9.84 23.05 -0.23
C LYS A 574 9.29 22.76 -1.63
N GLU A 575 9.94 21.88 -2.38
CA GLU A 575 9.44 21.45 -3.70
C GLU A 575 8.10 20.72 -3.57
N SER A 576 7.97 19.82 -2.60
CA SER A 576 6.71 19.14 -2.28
C SER A 576 5.57 20.11 -1.98
N LEU A 577 5.83 21.23 -1.28
CA LEU A 577 4.81 22.21 -0.93
C LEU A 577 4.18 22.89 -2.14
N LYS A 578 4.94 23.10 -3.22
CA LYS A 578 4.43 23.68 -4.47
C LYS A 578 3.27 22.88 -5.06
N LEU A 579 3.19 21.58 -4.74
CA LEU A 579 2.17 20.65 -5.24
C LEU A 579 0.98 20.47 -4.29
N VAL A 580 1.09 20.89 -3.02
CA VAL A 580 0.08 20.63 -2.00
C VAL A 580 -0.99 21.72 -1.99
N LYS A 581 -2.23 21.34 -2.33
CA LYS A 581 -3.39 22.26 -2.35
C LYS A 581 -4.18 22.31 -1.04
N TYR A 582 -3.95 21.38 -0.10
CA TYR A 582 -4.76 21.28 1.13
C TYR A 582 -4.14 22.07 2.29
N LYS A 583 -4.76 23.22 2.63
CA LYS A 583 -4.24 24.20 3.61
C LYS A 583 -3.80 23.61 4.98
N PRO A 584 -4.56 22.71 5.64
CA PRO A 584 -4.10 22.12 6.90
C PRO A 584 -2.84 21.26 6.76
N LEU A 585 -2.58 20.69 5.59
CA LEU A 585 -1.36 19.94 5.32
C LEU A 585 -0.16 20.87 5.07
N ILE A 586 -0.38 22.01 4.42
CA ILE A 586 0.66 23.05 4.22
C ILE A 586 1.29 23.45 5.55
N LEU A 587 0.47 23.76 6.57
CA LEU A 587 0.97 24.14 7.90
C LEU A 587 1.83 23.04 8.53
N ARG A 588 1.40 21.77 8.42
CA ARG A 588 2.15 20.62 8.95
C ARG A 588 3.47 20.39 8.19
N ILE A 589 3.49 20.62 6.88
CA ILE A 589 4.72 20.48 6.09
C ILE A 589 5.68 21.63 6.40
N ASN A 590 5.20 22.86 6.56
CA ASN A 590 6.03 24.00 6.98
C ASN A 590 6.69 23.74 8.34
N GLU A 591 5.95 23.18 9.30
CA GLU A 591 6.52 22.79 10.60
C GLU A 591 7.61 21.72 10.43
N LYS A 592 7.41 20.73 9.54
CA LYS A 592 8.43 19.72 9.20
C LYS A 592 9.67 20.31 8.52
N ILE A 593 9.50 21.27 7.63
CA ILE A 593 10.60 21.99 6.95
C ILE A 593 11.50 22.64 8.00
N ASN A 594 10.90 23.43 8.87
CA ASN A 594 11.65 24.15 9.90
C ASN A 594 12.31 23.18 10.88
N TYR A 595 11.62 22.11 11.25
CA TYR A 595 12.19 21.06 12.09
C TYR A 595 13.37 20.35 11.42
N ALA A 596 13.29 20.00 10.14
CA ALA A 596 14.40 19.41 9.39
C ALA A 596 15.59 20.38 9.30
N TYR A 597 15.34 21.68 9.10
CA TYR A 597 16.39 22.68 9.09
C TYR A 597 17.08 22.82 10.46
N ALA A 598 16.30 22.87 11.55
CA ALA A 598 16.85 22.86 12.92
C ALA A 598 17.71 21.62 13.17
N TRP A 599 17.29 20.44 12.72
CA TRP A 599 18.08 19.22 12.84
C TRP A 599 19.36 19.24 11.99
N SER A 600 19.34 19.84 10.79
CA SER A 600 20.57 20.02 10.01
C SER A 600 21.62 20.85 10.78
N LEU A 601 21.17 21.87 11.53
CA LEU A 601 22.03 22.70 12.36
C LEU A 601 22.53 21.94 13.59
N ILE A 602 21.67 21.15 14.25
CA ILE A 602 22.05 20.29 15.38
C ILE A 602 23.13 19.27 14.99
N GLU A 603 22.99 18.63 13.82
CA GLU A 603 23.98 17.66 13.32
C GLU A 603 25.30 18.34 12.91
N ARG A 604 25.23 19.56 12.34
CA ARG A 604 26.41 20.42 12.13
C ARG A 604 27.09 20.74 13.47
N SER A 605 26.34 21.11 14.51
CA SER A 605 26.89 21.38 15.83
C SER A 605 27.66 20.19 16.40
N LYS A 606 27.13 18.96 16.27
CA LYS A 606 27.83 17.75 16.70
C LYS A 606 29.14 17.54 15.93
N THR A 607 29.16 17.87 14.64
CA THR A 607 30.38 17.82 13.82
C THR A 607 31.42 18.83 14.32
N TYR A 608 31.00 20.06 14.61
CA TYR A 608 31.88 21.10 15.16
C TYR A 608 32.38 20.74 16.56
N HIS A 609 31.52 20.22 17.43
CA HIS A 609 31.88 19.73 18.76
C HIS A 609 32.96 18.65 18.67
N LYS A 610 32.79 17.66 17.79
CA LYS A 610 33.78 16.60 17.58
C LYS A 610 35.13 17.12 17.07
N ARG A 611 35.14 18.25 16.36
CA ARG A 611 36.34 18.96 15.91
C ARG A 611 36.83 20.01 16.92
N GLU A 612 36.23 20.06 18.10
CA GLU A 612 36.50 21.04 19.16
C GLU A 612 36.39 22.50 18.72
N ASN A 613 35.52 22.76 17.75
CA ASN A 613 35.14 24.11 17.34
C ASN A 613 33.87 24.53 18.09
N HIS A 614 34.01 24.70 19.40
CA HIS A 614 32.89 24.94 20.30
C HIS A 614 32.14 26.25 20.01
N LEU A 615 32.83 27.27 19.50
CA LEU A 615 32.18 28.53 19.09
C LEU A 615 31.19 28.31 17.92
N GLN A 616 31.59 27.56 16.88
CA GLN A 616 30.70 27.23 15.77
C GLN A 616 29.58 26.26 16.18
N ALA A 617 29.88 25.32 17.09
CA ALA A 617 28.88 24.41 17.65
C ALA A 617 27.82 25.20 18.43
N LYS A 618 28.24 26.13 19.29
CA LYS A 618 27.39 27.04 20.06
C LYS A 618 26.45 27.84 19.15
N GLU A 619 26.99 28.48 18.12
CA GLU A 619 26.20 29.31 17.20
C GLU A 619 25.19 28.48 16.39
N SER A 620 25.57 27.27 15.97
CA SER A 620 24.68 26.35 15.27
C SER A 620 23.55 25.85 16.18
N TYR A 621 23.85 25.51 17.44
CA TYR A 621 22.81 25.15 18.42
C TYR A 621 21.88 26.32 18.74
N LYS A 622 22.41 27.54 18.82
CA LYS A 622 21.61 28.75 19.04
C LYS A 622 20.57 28.95 17.94
N LYS A 623 20.98 28.90 16.68
CA LYS A 623 20.06 29.00 15.54
C LYS A 623 19.02 27.89 15.53
N ALA A 624 19.42 26.65 15.82
CA ALA A 624 18.49 25.53 15.93
C ALA A 624 17.46 25.74 17.05
N CYS A 625 17.91 26.24 18.21
CA CYS A 625 17.06 26.54 19.36
C CYS A 625 16.03 27.64 19.05
N GLU A 626 16.44 28.71 18.37
CA GLU A 626 15.54 29.78 17.92
C GLU A 626 14.42 29.22 17.05
N ILE A 627 14.77 28.39 16.05
CA ILE A 627 13.78 27.75 15.18
C ILE A 627 12.84 26.85 15.99
N LEU A 628 13.38 25.97 16.84
CA LEU A 628 12.57 25.03 17.63
C LEU A 628 11.60 25.74 18.58
N ASN A 629 12.01 26.88 19.14
CA ASN A 629 11.17 27.68 20.05
C ASN A 629 9.92 28.24 19.34
N ASP A 630 10.02 28.50 18.03
CA ASP A 630 8.90 28.94 17.19
C ASP A 630 7.98 27.78 16.75
N LEU A 631 8.40 26.51 16.93
CA LEU A 631 7.62 25.33 16.57
C LEU A 631 6.82 24.82 17.77
N SER A 632 5.52 25.07 17.76
CA SER A 632 4.61 24.69 18.86
C SER A 632 4.76 23.25 19.37
N ARG A 633 4.96 22.26 18.47
CA ARG A 633 5.12 20.84 18.84
C ARG A 633 6.51 20.44 19.30
N TYR A 634 7.51 21.29 19.12
CA TYR A 634 8.91 20.96 19.38
C TYR A 634 9.57 21.98 20.31
N LYS A 635 8.82 22.97 20.80
CA LYS A 635 9.29 24.02 21.70
C LYS A 635 9.98 23.46 22.95
N TYR A 636 9.50 22.35 23.49
CA TYR A 636 10.13 21.68 24.63
C TYR A 636 11.57 21.19 24.33
N GLU A 637 11.92 20.96 23.06
CA GLU A 637 13.28 20.59 22.64
C GLU A 637 14.23 21.81 22.65
N ALA A 638 13.69 23.02 22.49
CA ALA A 638 14.49 24.25 22.53
C ALA A 638 15.19 24.40 23.90
N ASP A 639 14.48 24.15 25.01
CA ASP A 639 15.06 24.20 26.36
C ASP A 639 16.23 23.22 26.51
N TYR A 640 16.10 22.01 25.96
CA TYR A 640 17.18 21.02 25.96
C TYR A 640 18.40 21.51 25.17
N PHE A 641 18.20 22.07 23.97
CA PHE A 641 19.30 22.59 23.16
C PHE A 641 19.86 23.92 23.69
N SER A 642 19.11 24.68 24.48
CA SER A 642 19.62 25.86 25.17
C SER A 642 20.73 25.50 26.19
N ALA A 643 20.59 24.35 26.85
CA ALA A 643 21.64 23.82 27.73
C ALA A 643 22.90 23.40 26.94
N TRP A 644 22.73 22.89 25.71
CA TRP A 644 23.86 22.58 24.82
C TRP A 644 24.66 23.82 24.42
N ILE A 645 24.01 24.97 24.20
CA ILE A 645 24.70 26.24 23.92
C ILE A 645 25.66 26.60 25.07
N LEU A 646 25.20 26.45 26.31
CA LEU A 646 26.00 26.72 27.51
C LEU A 646 27.10 25.67 27.72
N LEU A 647 26.83 24.41 27.35
CA LEU A 647 27.83 23.34 27.38
C LEU A 647 29.00 23.64 26.44
N GLU A 648 28.72 24.02 25.19
CA GLU A 648 29.78 24.38 24.24
C GLU A 648 30.57 25.61 24.72
N GLU A 649 29.91 26.58 25.36
CA GLU A 649 30.61 27.71 25.98
C GLU A 649 31.52 27.29 27.14
N ALA A 650 31.09 26.33 27.97
CA ALA A 650 31.90 25.78 29.05
C ALA A 650 33.12 25.01 28.50
N GLU A 651 32.93 24.18 27.48
CA GLU A 651 34.03 23.47 26.80
C GLU A 651 35.01 24.46 26.15
N GLN A 652 34.52 25.56 25.56
CA GLN A 652 35.38 26.62 25.03
C GLN A 652 36.24 27.27 26.11
N PHE A 653 35.69 27.56 27.30
CA PHE A 653 36.47 28.10 28.41
C PHE A 653 37.48 27.10 28.97
N SER A 654 37.11 25.82 29.06
CA SER A 654 38.02 24.74 29.45
C SER A 654 39.19 24.63 28.48
N LYS A 655 38.92 24.67 27.17
CA LYS A 655 39.94 24.67 26.10
C LYS A 655 40.89 25.87 26.16
N GLN A 656 40.42 27.01 26.66
CA GLN A 656 41.24 28.21 26.88
C GLN A 656 41.95 28.22 28.25
N GLU A 657 41.90 27.12 29.00
CA GLU A 657 42.41 27.01 30.37
C GLU A 657 41.83 28.04 31.37
N LYS A 658 40.66 28.61 31.06
CA LYS A 658 39.95 29.53 31.95
C LYS A 658 39.12 28.72 32.96
N HIS A 659 39.79 27.92 33.78
CA HIS A 659 39.19 26.88 34.64
C HIS A 659 38.05 27.40 35.53
N ALA A 660 38.23 28.53 36.23
CA ALA A 660 37.20 29.10 37.10
C ALA A 660 35.94 29.52 36.34
N LEU A 661 36.11 30.09 35.13
CA LEU A 661 34.99 30.46 34.26
C LEU A 661 34.30 29.21 33.67
N ALA A 662 35.08 28.19 33.32
CA ALA A 662 34.56 26.91 32.84
C ALA A 662 33.69 26.24 33.91
N ILE A 663 34.16 26.16 35.16
CA ILE A 663 33.39 25.61 36.30
C ILE A 663 32.05 26.32 36.45
N LYS A 664 32.06 27.66 36.54
CA LYS A 664 30.82 28.45 36.68
C LYS A 664 29.85 28.20 35.53
N LYS A 665 30.36 28.04 34.31
CA LYS A 665 29.54 27.73 33.14
C LYS A 665 28.99 26.31 33.17
N TYR A 666 29.78 25.29 33.53
CA TYR A 666 29.27 23.93 33.72
C TYR A 666 28.18 23.86 34.80
N GLU A 667 28.32 24.57 35.92
CA GLU A 667 27.29 24.64 36.96
C GLU A 667 25.98 25.26 36.42
N THR A 668 26.10 26.33 35.62
CA THR A 668 24.96 26.95 34.94
C THR A 668 24.31 25.99 33.94
N THR A 669 25.13 25.25 33.19
CA THR A 669 24.69 24.21 32.24
C THR A 669 23.91 23.10 32.95
N ILE A 670 24.39 22.62 34.10
CA ILE A 670 23.70 21.61 34.91
C ILE A 670 22.30 22.10 35.32
N ASN A 671 22.20 23.33 35.83
CA ASN A 671 20.92 23.91 36.23
C ASN A 671 19.98 24.06 35.03
N THR A 672 20.51 24.42 33.86
CA THR A 672 19.71 24.54 32.63
C THR A 672 19.20 23.18 32.14
N PHE A 673 20.02 22.12 32.18
CA PHE A 673 19.55 20.76 31.89
C PHE A 673 18.48 20.27 32.89
N LYS A 674 18.62 20.59 34.19
CA LYS A 674 17.59 20.26 35.19
C LYS A 674 16.26 20.96 34.89
N ASN A 675 16.30 22.22 34.50
CA ASN A 675 15.10 22.96 34.08
C ASN A 675 14.50 22.36 32.80
N ALA A 676 15.33 22.00 31.83
CA ALA A 676 14.86 21.31 30.62
C ALA A 676 14.18 19.97 30.93
N ILE A 677 14.71 19.19 31.89
CA ILE A 677 14.06 17.97 32.38
C ILE A 677 12.68 18.26 32.99
N GLN A 678 12.53 19.35 33.74
CA GLN A 678 11.23 19.77 34.27
C GLN A 678 10.24 20.09 33.14
N THR A 679 10.64 20.88 32.14
CA THR A 679 9.82 21.17 30.95
C THR A 679 9.42 19.89 30.21
N LEU A 680 10.38 18.98 30.02
CA LEU A 680 10.17 17.68 29.40
C LEU A 680 9.13 16.86 30.17
N ASN A 681 9.22 16.79 31.49
CA ASN A 681 8.28 16.06 32.35
C ASN A 681 6.87 16.68 32.36
N THR A 682 6.77 18.01 32.40
CA THR A 682 5.48 18.70 32.23
C THR A 682 4.86 18.39 30.86
N THR A 683 5.66 18.43 29.80
CA THR A 683 5.18 18.10 28.44
C THR A 683 4.79 16.63 28.33
N PHE A 684 5.54 15.73 28.95
CA PHE A 684 5.26 14.29 28.97
C PHE A 684 3.86 13.98 29.54
N THR A 685 3.54 14.60 30.67
CA THR A 685 2.23 14.42 31.34
C THR A 685 1.08 14.97 30.51
N GLN A 686 1.28 16.10 29.82
CA GLN A 686 0.27 16.74 28.98
C GLN A 686 0.08 16.05 27.62
N SER A 687 1.13 15.45 27.07
CA SER A 687 1.09 14.81 25.75
C SER A 687 0.20 13.57 25.75
N LYS A 688 -0.64 13.43 24.74
CA LYS A 688 -1.41 12.21 24.44
C LYS A 688 -0.77 11.37 23.33
N ASN A 689 0.35 11.82 22.77
CA ASN A 689 1.03 11.17 21.66
C ASN A 689 2.17 10.30 22.17
N GLU A 690 2.08 8.99 21.94
CA GLU A 690 3.08 8.02 22.38
C GLU A 690 4.47 8.28 21.78
N MET A 691 4.56 8.63 20.50
CA MET A 691 5.85 8.92 19.86
C MET A 691 6.52 10.18 20.45
N GLU A 692 5.73 11.17 20.86
CA GLU A 692 6.23 12.36 21.53
C GLU A 692 6.74 12.00 22.93
N ARG A 693 5.98 11.19 23.68
CA ARG A 693 6.38 10.67 24.98
C ARG A 693 7.67 9.86 24.94
N GLU A 694 7.85 8.99 23.94
CA GLU A 694 9.08 8.24 23.74
C GLU A 694 10.27 9.17 23.45
N ARG A 695 10.07 10.18 22.61
CA ARG A 695 11.11 11.16 22.33
C ARG A 695 11.50 11.95 23.58
N ILE A 696 10.52 12.38 24.37
CA ILE A 696 10.74 13.09 25.63
C ILE A 696 11.57 12.24 26.59
N LYS A 697 11.21 10.96 26.80
CA LYS A 697 11.98 10.02 27.64
C LYS A 697 13.43 9.88 27.15
N LYS A 698 13.64 9.84 25.84
CA LYS A 698 14.99 9.78 25.26
C LYS A 698 15.80 11.05 25.58
N LEU A 699 15.19 12.23 25.43
CA LEU A 699 15.85 13.51 25.74
C LEU A 699 16.14 13.65 27.23
N GLU A 700 15.22 13.23 28.09
CA GLU A 700 15.43 13.20 29.55
C GLU A 700 16.63 12.34 29.93
N LYS A 701 16.69 11.09 29.43
CA LYS A 701 17.84 10.20 29.65
C LYS A 701 19.15 10.84 29.19
N LEU A 702 19.14 11.47 28.01
CA LEU A 702 20.32 12.15 27.47
C LEU A 702 20.70 13.39 28.30
N ALA A 703 19.74 14.15 28.82
CA ALA A 703 19.98 15.31 29.68
C ALA A 703 20.63 14.89 31.00
N THR A 704 20.12 13.85 31.66
CA THR A 704 20.71 13.29 32.89
C THR A 704 22.17 12.88 32.67
N VAL A 705 22.43 12.22 31.55
CA VAL A 705 23.80 11.85 31.17
C VAL A 705 24.69 13.08 30.98
N ARG A 706 24.18 14.15 30.37
CA ARG A 706 24.94 15.40 30.21
C ARG A 706 25.18 16.15 31.52
N ILE A 707 24.27 16.06 32.48
CA ILE A 707 24.49 16.58 33.85
C ILE A 707 25.68 15.85 34.52
N ASN A 708 25.74 14.52 34.39
CA ASN A 708 26.84 13.75 34.95
C ASN A 708 28.17 14.07 34.24
N HIS A 709 28.15 14.23 32.91
CA HIS A 709 29.32 14.73 32.15
C HIS A 709 29.81 16.08 32.67
N CYS A 710 28.91 17.06 32.85
CA CYS A 710 29.28 18.39 33.36
C CYS A 710 29.85 18.30 34.78
N THR A 711 29.28 17.46 35.65
CA THR A 711 29.79 17.24 37.01
C THR A 711 31.21 16.69 36.99
N ALA A 712 31.48 15.70 36.11
CA ALA A 712 32.82 15.15 35.92
C ALA A 712 33.80 16.23 35.41
N ARG A 713 33.40 17.05 34.44
CA ARG A 713 34.23 18.15 33.93
C ARG A 713 34.52 19.20 35.00
N ILE A 714 33.58 19.55 35.88
CA ILE A 714 33.83 20.45 37.03
C ILE A 714 34.94 19.89 37.92
N ASN A 715 34.92 18.59 38.22
CA ASN A 715 35.96 17.96 39.02
C ASN A 715 37.33 17.99 38.32
N VAL A 716 37.38 17.77 37.01
CA VAL A 716 38.62 17.93 36.20
C VAL A 716 39.15 19.36 36.30
N GLU A 717 38.31 20.38 36.12
CA GLU A 717 38.76 21.77 36.18
C GLU A 717 39.21 22.17 37.59
N LYS A 718 38.55 21.66 38.65
CA LYS A 718 38.99 21.88 40.05
C LYS A 718 40.33 21.21 40.34
N ALA A 719 40.54 19.99 39.85
CA ALA A 719 41.80 19.28 39.98
C ALA A 719 42.96 20.06 39.33
N ARG A 720 42.74 20.60 38.13
CA ARG A 720 43.74 21.43 37.41
C ARG A 720 44.12 22.71 38.15
N ILE A 721 43.18 23.33 38.85
CA ILE A 721 43.47 24.51 39.70
C ILE A 721 44.35 24.09 40.88
N LEU A 722 43.95 23.05 41.61
CA LEU A 722 44.67 22.55 42.78
C LEU A 722 46.10 22.08 42.44
N GLY A 723 46.27 21.35 41.33
CA GLY A 723 47.60 20.93 40.87
C GLY A 723 48.50 22.12 40.52
N LYS A 724 47.95 23.17 39.89
CA LYS A 724 48.68 24.43 39.63
C LYS A 724 49.06 25.18 40.92
N GLU A 725 48.29 25.00 42.00
CA GLU A 725 48.55 25.55 43.33
C GLU A 725 49.52 24.69 44.17
N GLY A 726 49.91 23.51 43.67
CA GLY A 726 50.79 22.56 44.36
C GLY A 726 50.07 21.62 45.34
N GLU A 727 48.73 21.66 45.39
CA GLU A 727 47.89 20.84 46.25
C GLU A 727 47.62 19.46 45.61
N HIS A 728 48.70 18.73 45.32
CA HIS A 728 48.69 17.52 44.49
C HIS A 728 47.78 16.39 45.02
N LEU A 729 47.73 16.16 46.34
CA LEU A 729 46.83 15.14 46.91
C LEU A 729 45.35 15.49 46.68
N ALA A 730 44.98 16.76 46.87
CA ALA A 730 43.62 17.21 46.63
C ALA A 730 43.28 17.19 45.14
N ALA A 731 44.24 17.49 44.25
CA ALA A 731 44.08 17.35 42.81
C ALA A 731 43.84 15.89 42.41
N ALA A 732 44.63 14.94 42.93
CA ALA A 732 44.47 13.51 42.69
C ALA A 732 43.07 13.01 43.07
N GLU A 733 42.56 13.39 44.25
CA GLU A 733 41.19 13.04 44.69
C GLU A 733 40.12 13.55 43.71
N LYS A 734 40.26 14.79 43.21
CA LYS A 734 39.31 15.35 42.24
C LYS A 734 39.38 14.63 40.89
N PHE A 735 40.57 14.27 40.41
CA PHE A 735 40.71 13.45 39.21
C PHE A 735 40.10 12.05 39.39
N ALA A 736 40.27 11.41 40.56
CA ALA A 736 39.66 10.13 40.88
C ALA A 736 38.12 10.20 40.85
N LEU A 737 37.54 11.24 41.45
CA LEU A 737 36.09 11.49 41.41
C LEU A 737 35.58 11.71 39.99
N ALA A 738 36.28 12.50 39.18
CA ALA A 738 35.94 12.69 37.77
C ALA A 738 36.01 11.37 36.98
N ALA A 739 37.04 10.55 37.20
CA ALA A 739 37.18 9.24 36.57
C ALA A 739 35.98 8.34 36.91
N SER A 740 35.62 8.24 38.19
CA SER A 740 34.47 7.45 38.64
C SER A 740 33.17 7.88 37.92
N GLN A 741 32.95 9.19 37.82
CA GLN A 741 31.77 9.74 37.14
C GLN A 741 31.78 9.47 35.63
N PHE A 742 32.92 9.63 34.93
CA PHE A 742 33.00 9.26 33.52
C PHE A 742 32.74 7.77 33.29
N LYS A 743 33.23 6.91 34.18
CA LYS A 743 32.97 5.46 34.12
C LYS A 743 31.50 5.13 34.35
N GLU A 744 30.84 5.80 35.30
CA GLU A 744 29.40 5.65 35.54
C GLU A 744 28.60 6.06 34.30
N VAL A 745 28.97 7.17 33.65
CA VAL A 745 28.33 7.62 32.41
C VAL A 745 28.57 6.63 31.26
N CYS A 746 29.77 6.03 31.15
CA CYS A 746 30.05 4.99 30.16
C CYS A 746 29.09 3.80 30.28
N ASN A 747 28.77 3.37 31.50
CA ASN A 747 27.87 2.24 31.75
C ASN A 747 26.42 2.52 31.32
N ILE A 748 26.02 3.80 31.22
CA ILE A 748 24.67 4.20 30.81
C ILE A 748 24.52 4.23 29.27
N PHE A 749 25.62 4.39 28.54
CA PHE A 749 25.64 4.39 27.08
C PHE A 749 25.78 2.98 26.50
N THR A 750 24.76 2.55 25.75
CA THR A 750 24.75 1.29 25.00
C THR A 750 25.34 1.42 23.60
N ILE A 751 25.78 2.60 23.18
CA ILE A 751 26.36 2.84 21.85
C ILE A 751 27.88 2.95 22.01
N ASP A 752 28.61 1.95 21.51
CA ASP A 752 30.06 1.78 21.69
C ASP A 752 30.88 3.04 21.37
N ARG A 753 30.52 3.76 20.30
CA ARG A 753 31.31 4.92 19.87
C ARG A 753 31.21 6.16 20.78
N LYS A 754 30.06 6.41 21.41
CA LYS A 754 29.93 7.50 22.41
C LYS A 754 30.56 7.10 23.74
N ARG A 755 30.68 5.80 23.99
CA ARG A 755 31.40 5.23 25.12
C ARG A 755 32.91 5.43 24.97
N GLU A 756 33.49 5.28 23.77
CA GLU A 756 34.93 5.52 23.53
C GLU A 756 35.41 6.91 23.99
N GLU A 757 34.68 7.99 23.69
CA GLU A 757 35.08 9.35 24.09
C GLU A 757 35.03 9.55 25.61
N LEU A 758 34.03 8.96 26.27
CA LEU A 758 33.88 9.03 27.72
C LEU A 758 34.88 8.11 28.44
N GLU A 759 35.20 6.98 27.82
CA GLU A 759 36.21 6.03 28.28
C GLU A 759 37.61 6.63 28.15
N ALA A 760 37.87 7.39 27.08
CA ALA A 760 39.08 8.20 26.97
C ALA A 760 39.16 9.24 28.11
N GLY A 761 38.03 9.90 28.43
CA GLY A 761 37.94 10.80 29.60
C GLY A 761 38.23 10.11 30.93
N TYR A 762 37.71 8.88 31.12
CA TYR A 762 38.03 8.05 32.29
C TYR A 762 39.53 7.76 32.40
N TYR A 763 40.17 7.28 31.32
CA TYR A 763 41.59 6.96 31.33
C TYR A 763 42.47 8.21 31.50
N LEU A 764 42.10 9.35 30.91
CA LEU A 764 42.79 10.62 31.13
C LEU A 764 42.75 11.04 32.61
N CYS A 765 41.58 11.00 33.24
CA CYS A 765 41.46 11.34 34.65
C CYS A 765 42.29 10.41 35.54
N ARG A 766 42.31 9.09 35.25
CA ARG A 766 43.16 8.13 35.98
C ARG A 766 44.65 8.38 35.75
N ALA A 767 45.04 8.80 34.54
CA ALA A 767 46.42 9.15 34.24
C ALA A 767 46.86 10.38 35.02
N TRP A 768 46.05 11.44 35.03
CA TRP A 768 46.31 12.65 35.81
C TRP A 768 46.30 12.39 37.32
N GLU A 769 45.39 11.57 37.84
CA GLU A 769 45.43 11.14 39.26
C GLU A 769 46.77 10.48 39.63
N SER A 770 47.24 9.54 38.81
CA SER A 770 48.52 8.86 39.06
C SER A 770 49.71 9.82 38.95
N MET A 771 49.64 10.79 38.02
CA MET A 771 50.64 11.85 37.87
C MET A 771 50.72 12.77 39.10
N GLU A 772 49.59 13.23 39.63
CA GLU A 772 49.55 14.07 40.84
C GLU A 772 50.10 13.32 42.06
N TYR A 773 49.80 12.03 42.21
CA TYR A 773 50.42 11.20 43.25
C TYR A 773 51.94 11.07 43.06
N ALA A 774 52.39 10.93 41.82
CA ALA A 774 53.82 10.85 41.49
C ALA A 774 54.54 12.16 41.84
N GLU A 775 53.96 13.31 41.51
CA GLU A 775 54.50 14.63 41.83
C GLU A 775 54.56 14.88 43.34
N ASN A 776 53.53 14.45 44.10
CA ASN A 776 53.51 14.60 45.54
C ASN A 776 54.57 13.75 46.27
N TYR A 777 54.74 12.49 45.85
CA TYR A 777 55.59 11.51 46.55
C TYR A 777 56.97 11.29 45.91
N GLY A 778 57.24 11.88 44.74
CA GLY A 778 58.47 11.63 43.97
C GLY A 778 58.58 10.20 43.45
N ASP A 779 57.45 9.54 43.15
CA ASP A 779 57.36 8.12 42.84
C ASP A 779 57.48 7.85 41.32
N SER A 780 58.61 7.27 40.91
CA SER A 780 58.87 6.95 39.49
C SER A 780 57.93 5.90 38.90
N ASP A 781 57.41 4.98 39.71
CA ASP A 781 56.53 3.91 39.23
C ASP A 781 55.14 4.47 38.88
N ARG A 782 54.71 5.51 39.60
CA ARG A 782 53.46 6.23 39.32
C ARG A 782 53.54 7.05 38.03
N PHE A 783 54.68 7.67 37.73
CA PHE A 783 54.89 8.29 36.41
C PHE A 783 54.78 7.27 35.27
N ALA A 784 55.30 6.05 35.46
CA ALA A 784 55.17 4.98 34.47
C ALA A 784 53.71 4.51 34.31
N GLU A 785 52.96 4.38 35.41
CA GLU A 785 51.53 4.05 35.38
C GLU A 785 50.73 5.12 34.62
N ALA A 786 50.96 6.41 34.93
CA ALA A 786 50.31 7.53 34.24
C ALA A 786 50.58 7.50 32.73
N ALA A 787 51.84 7.26 32.31
CA ALA A 787 52.21 7.15 30.90
C ALA A 787 51.44 6.03 30.17
N VAL A 788 51.30 4.85 30.79
CA VAL A 788 50.50 3.74 30.23
C VAL A 788 49.03 4.13 30.08
N LEU A 789 48.48 4.85 31.05
CA LEU A 789 47.08 5.30 31.01
C LEU A 789 46.86 6.39 29.96
N PHE A 790 47.80 7.32 29.77
CA PHE A 790 47.76 8.29 28.67
C PHE A 790 47.80 7.60 27.30
N ILE A 791 48.60 6.54 27.14
CA ILE A 791 48.64 5.74 25.91
C ILE A 791 47.30 5.04 25.67
N LYS A 792 46.64 4.53 26.72
CA LYS A 792 45.30 3.94 26.60
C LYS A 792 44.26 4.99 26.19
N ALA A 793 44.28 6.17 26.81
CA ALA A 793 43.39 7.27 26.44
C ALA A 793 43.63 7.73 25.00
N SER A 794 44.90 7.86 24.58
CA SER A 794 45.24 8.34 23.24
C SER A 794 44.74 7.40 22.14
N LYS A 795 44.79 6.07 22.36
CA LYS A 795 44.24 5.07 21.41
C LYS A 795 42.74 5.18 21.21
N LEU A 796 42.01 5.71 22.19
CA LEU A 796 40.55 5.91 22.12
C LEU A 796 40.18 7.27 21.52
N PHE A 797 41.13 8.21 21.46
CA PHE A 797 40.94 9.47 20.77
C PHE A 797 41.15 9.30 19.27
N SER A 798 40.21 9.80 18.46
CA SER A 798 40.43 9.93 17.02
C SER A 798 41.65 10.81 16.74
N SER A 799 42.44 10.50 15.71
CA SER A 799 43.75 11.09 15.37
C SER A 799 43.90 12.62 15.43
N ASN A 800 42.80 13.39 15.42
CA ASN A 800 42.81 14.85 15.57
C ASN A 800 42.88 15.36 17.03
N LYS A 801 42.60 14.52 18.04
CA LYS A 801 42.55 14.91 19.47
C LYS A 801 43.90 14.78 20.22
N MET A 802 44.94 14.23 19.59
CA MET A 802 46.25 14.01 20.24
C MET A 802 47.17 15.25 20.33
N LYS A 803 46.69 16.47 20.01
CA LYS A 803 47.54 17.67 19.89
C LYS A 803 47.24 18.81 20.88
N SER A 804 46.34 18.61 21.85
CA SER A 804 46.04 19.60 22.90
C SER A 804 46.58 19.19 24.25
#